data_AF-A0A3P6UA60-F1
#
_entry.id   AF-A0A3P6UA60-F1
#
_cell.length_a   1.000
_cell.length_b   1.000
_cell.length_c   1.000
_cell.angle_alpha   90.00
_cell.angle_beta   90.00
_cell.angle_gamma   90.00
#
_symmetry.space_group_name_H-M   'P 1'
#
loop_
_entity.id
_entity.type
_entity.pdbx_description
1 polymer ?
#
loop_
_entity_poly.entity_id
_entity_poly.type
_entity_poly.pdbx_seq_one_letter_code
_entity_poly.pdbx_strand_id
1 'polypeptide(L)'
;MTSSSNEDVTMMDPEMGEFITTSILPRFRRAVDEMLSLPNHCLISAIHETVLSAENAVDKNVRKIMDGNKYGVEYLKTRILHFAGNTLFKSDIEKKMKLLITNAFKVSFLLYEMLKAKDGEVSTCCETLLAMFREILMRLIDPNSFNVMSVVSQAHNQAVWHIIADIAKRRCAMQTEMISLADNTGRCRRITDWTVMIGLSRLKPTKRTLQQAMEKCFITTLSEKIYDLVIVEYPRSSRVIDDLRYCMQNNGGFGRMLLMDILTKDVEQRLLQVGVGTTEILEGYASAVECLRRLDPTCVIMQQICSIIRQYIKQRPDTVRCIITYITGEKREELSEQLAMRRTAFLDEEELVGVNDELVPGSGDTADVFNMLVSVYGSKEIFVKEYRELLAERLTKSWNRDPQFEQRYLELLKLRFSEGELQQCEVMLKDMRDSEHIDRLVDNLLPFPINARIISSFFWPKIENEDFAMPQALMTGLDEYARGFETHKGSRKLEWMSAVGSIELEVELDGVKAVVAVSPAHAAVLSLFTKKETWTLDEVAAELKMDKRNVKKRLEWWQNSGVVYASSGESEAKTWHLANGTSKMERLQVEHDFEEDVSDDDKNEDMEAVDALEQYWIYTKSFIANQEPVKAERLHTIFRMFASPGQHGPTLEDVVAFLQRKVKMNLLSCVNGLYKLDKASYQYAKWYRAKQSPLCCCISSEEFEVSIDCMQLLCRSVLLFVTRTILPPLPILFPYFLKTVQQSTMCSTKYTTEEFGSLYGLDYRVYFKDGNGCFISPWHDIPLYVNESNKIYNMIIEIPRWTNAKMEISTKESMTPIKQDVKNGEPRFVDNFFPFKGYIWNYGALPQTWEDPKHVDPVTGACGDNDPIDVIEIGSKIHRRGDVISVKVVGVIALIDEGETDWKLVAIDVTDEKADQINEVKDVEKHFPGLLKATREWFRNYKIPAGKPPNQFAFNGSFKDANFAHGIISETHEFWKRLIKEPSPALNTEMTCDIDGAAHHANCDNWKKIIAQQPSSNAEKDVPKKKLDKWHYITE
;
A
#
# COMPACT_ATOMS: atom_id res chain seq x y z
N MET A 1 16.98 -88.20 15.46
CA MET A 1 18.05 -87.46 16.16
C MET A 1 17.95 -86.00 15.75
N THR A 2 17.94 -85.10 16.74
CA THR A 2 18.41 -83.70 16.65
C THR A 2 18.01 -82.87 15.42
N SER A 3 16.86 -82.20 15.52
CA SER A 3 16.59 -80.92 14.84
C SER A 3 17.46 -79.81 15.45
N SER A 4 18.29 -79.14 14.64
CA SER A 4 19.08 -77.99 15.08
C SER A 4 18.26 -76.69 14.98
N SER A 5 17.87 -76.16 16.15
CA SER A 5 17.66 -74.74 16.48
C SER A 5 17.69 -73.74 15.31
N ASN A 6 16.54 -73.14 15.02
CA ASN A 6 16.40 -72.01 14.08
C ASN A 6 15.79 -70.78 14.79
N GLU A 7 16.00 -70.66 16.10
CA GLU A 7 15.26 -69.78 17.02
C GLU A 7 16.07 -68.56 17.53
N ASP A 8 17.41 -68.57 17.39
CA ASP A 8 18.30 -67.60 18.06
C ASP A 8 18.30 -66.17 17.46
N VAL A 9 17.66 -65.94 16.30
CA VAL A 9 17.74 -64.64 15.59
C VAL A 9 16.67 -63.64 16.04
N THR A 10 15.54 -64.09 16.59
CA THR A 10 14.39 -63.23 16.96
C THR A 10 14.50 -62.54 18.32
N MET A 11 15.48 -62.89 19.15
CA MET A 11 15.69 -62.26 20.47
C MET A 11 16.56 -60.99 20.45
N MET A 12 17.28 -60.69 19.36
CA MET A 12 18.30 -59.62 19.35
C MET A 12 17.80 -58.21 18.96
N ASP A 13 16.61 -58.08 18.37
CA ASP A 13 16.08 -56.76 17.98
C ASP A 13 15.90 -55.77 19.15
N PRO A 14 15.42 -56.17 20.35
CA PRO A 14 15.26 -55.25 21.49
C PRO A 14 16.59 -54.70 22.00
N GLU A 15 17.60 -55.56 22.23
CA GLU A 15 18.91 -55.14 22.76
C GLU A 15 19.65 -54.18 21.80
N MET A 16 19.55 -54.41 20.49
CA MET A 16 20.15 -53.53 19.50
C MET A 16 19.37 -52.21 19.33
N GLY A 17 18.06 -52.22 19.52
CA GLY A 17 17.24 -51.01 19.63
C GLY A 17 17.59 -50.19 20.89
N GLU A 18 17.81 -50.85 22.03
CA GLU A 18 18.27 -50.21 23.26
C GLU A 18 19.69 -49.64 23.10
N PHE A 19 20.63 -50.36 22.48
CA PHE A 19 21.96 -49.86 22.17
C PHE A 19 21.93 -48.58 21.32
N ILE A 20 21.12 -48.55 20.26
CA ILE A 20 20.94 -47.34 19.44
C ILE A 20 20.40 -46.18 20.30
N THR A 21 19.38 -46.44 21.12
CA THR A 21 18.67 -45.42 21.90
C THR A 21 19.50 -44.89 23.09
N THR A 22 20.31 -45.73 23.73
CA THR A 22 21.12 -45.38 24.92
C THR A 22 22.53 -44.91 24.57
N SER A 23 23.16 -45.48 23.55
CA SER A 23 24.60 -45.30 23.30
C SER A 23 24.93 -44.48 22.06
N ILE A 24 24.11 -44.55 20.99
CA ILE A 24 24.33 -43.79 19.75
C ILE A 24 23.52 -42.48 19.76
N LEU A 25 22.21 -42.56 19.98
CA LEU A 25 21.28 -41.41 19.90
C LEU A 25 21.71 -40.19 20.75
N PRO A 26 22.18 -40.32 22.01
CA PRO A 26 22.60 -39.16 22.80
C PRO A 26 23.90 -38.51 22.29
N ARG A 27 24.80 -39.31 21.67
CA ARG A 27 26.03 -38.80 21.05
C ARG A 27 25.74 -38.13 19.72
N PHE A 28 24.89 -38.75 18.90
CA PHE A 28 24.43 -38.21 17.63
C PHE A 28 23.67 -36.89 17.81
N ARG A 29 22.76 -36.81 18.80
CA ARG A 29 22.09 -35.55 19.17
C ARG A 29 23.11 -34.46 19.50
N ARG A 30 24.10 -34.75 20.35
CA ARG A 30 25.14 -33.78 20.70
C ARG A 30 25.95 -33.32 19.49
N ALA A 31 26.38 -34.25 18.63
CA ALA A 31 27.11 -33.90 17.40
C ALA A 31 26.26 -33.03 16.45
N VAL A 32 24.95 -33.26 16.35
CA VAL A 32 24.01 -32.41 15.60
C VAL A 32 23.88 -31.01 16.22
N ASP A 33 23.83 -30.92 17.56
CA ASP A 33 23.79 -29.64 18.27
C ASP A 33 25.10 -28.85 18.15
N GLU A 34 26.25 -29.53 18.19
CA GLU A 34 27.58 -28.97 17.95
C GLU A 34 27.73 -28.50 16.48
N MET A 35 27.28 -29.31 15.50
CA MET A 35 27.32 -28.97 14.07
C MET A 35 26.52 -27.71 13.71
N LEU A 36 25.44 -27.38 14.45
CA LEU A 36 24.68 -26.15 14.24
C LEU A 36 25.46 -24.87 14.57
N SER A 37 26.60 -24.98 15.26
CA SER A 37 27.50 -23.87 15.57
C SER A 37 28.68 -23.73 14.60
N LEU A 38 28.86 -24.67 13.67
CA LEU A 38 30.01 -24.69 12.75
C LEU A 38 29.81 -23.77 11.52
N PRO A 39 30.89 -23.18 10.99
CA PRO A 39 30.87 -22.50 9.70
C PRO A 39 30.40 -23.42 8.57
N ASN A 40 29.61 -22.88 7.62
CA ASN A 40 29.00 -23.66 6.53
C ASN A 40 30.01 -24.51 5.74
N HIS A 41 31.26 -24.04 5.55
CA HIS A 41 32.29 -24.77 4.81
C HIS A 41 32.77 -26.06 5.52
N CYS A 42 32.65 -26.15 6.85
CA CYS A 42 33.00 -27.36 7.61
C CYS A 42 31.91 -28.44 7.59
N LEU A 43 30.67 -28.10 7.20
CA LEU A 43 29.51 -28.98 7.38
C LEU A 43 29.61 -30.31 6.63
N ILE A 44 30.18 -30.32 5.41
CA ILE A 44 30.33 -31.54 4.62
C ILE A 44 31.21 -32.55 5.38
N SER A 45 32.35 -32.12 5.92
CA SER A 45 33.27 -32.97 6.67
C SER A 45 32.68 -33.41 8.01
N ALA A 46 32.04 -32.50 8.76
CA ALA A 46 31.45 -32.81 10.06
C ALA A 46 30.28 -33.82 9.94
N ILE A 47 29.46 -33.71 8.89
CA ILE A 47 28.40 -34.69 8.58
C ILE A 47 29.02 -36.03 8.13
N HIS A 48 30.10 -36.02 7.33
CA HIS A 48 30.80 -37.22 6.88
C HIS A 48 31.36 -38.02 8.06
N GLU A 49 32.10 -37.37 8.95
CA GLU A 49 32.63 -38.00 10.17
C GLU A 49 31.51 -38.48 11.10
N THR A 50 30.42 -37.72 11.27
CA THR A 50 29.31 -38.12 12.16
C THR A 50 28.54 -39.33 11.62
N VAL A 51 28.26 -39.38 10.31
CA VAL A 51 27.60 -40.52 9.66
C VAL A 51 28.51 -41.76 9.67
N LEU A 52 29.79 -41.61 9.38
CA LEU A 52 30.76 -42.70 9.48
C LEU A 52 30.95 -43.19 10.92
N SER A 53 30.96 -42.29 11.92
CA SER A 53 31.06 -42.66 13.33
C SER A 53 29.85 -43.47 13.80
N ALA A 54 28.65 -43.09 13.35
CA ALA A 54 27.43 -43.85 13.60
C ALA A 54 27.43 -45.23 12.92
N GLU A 55 27.81 -45.32 11.63
CA GLU A 55 27.92 -46.60 10.92
C GLU A 55 28.95 -47.52 11.57
N ASN A 56 30.17 -47.02 11.85
CA ASN A 56 31.23 -47.78 12.49
C ASN A 56 30.86 -48.22 13.92
N ALA A 57 30.05 -47.46 14.65
CA ALA A 57 29.56 -47.86 15.97
C ALA A 57 28.57 -49.04 15.88
N VAL A 58 27.70 -49.06 14.86
CA VAL A 58 26.81 -50.20 14.56
C VAL A 58 27.62 -51.42 14.13
N ASP A 59 28.50 -51.28 13.11
CA ASP A 59 29.36 -52.36 12.61
C ASP A 59 30.19 -53.01 13.73
N LYS A 60 30.80 -52.19 14.59
CA LYS A 60 31.62 -52.67 15.71
C LYS A 60 30.81 -53.38 16.80
N ASN A 61 29.50 -53.15 16.90
CA ASN A 61 28.65 -53.89 17.82
C ASN A 61 28.10 -55.18 17.18
N VAL A 62 27.60 -55.13 15.94
CA VAL A 62 27.13 -56.33 15.20
C VAL A 62 28.25 -57.38 15.10
N ARG A 63 29.49 -56.98 14.79
CA ARG A 63 30.63 -57.90 14.71
C ARG A 63 31.07 -58.49 16.06
N LYS A 64 30.72 -57.88 17.20
CA LYS A 64 30.97 -58.46 18.54
C LYS A 64 29.96 -59.52 18.93
N ILE A 65 28.74 -59.42 18.43
CA ILE A 65 27.61 -60.29 18.78
C ILE A 65 27.59 -61.53 17.89
N MET A 66 27.97 -61.39 16.62
CA MET A 66 27.88 -62.42 15.58
C MET A 66 29.22 -63.11 15.28
N ASP A 67 30.04 -63.35 16.30
CA ASP A 67 31.43 -63.79 16.11
C ASP A 67 31.51 -65.15 15.37
N GLY A 68 32.13 -65.14 14.18
CA GLY A 68 32.25 -66.29 13.28
C GLY A 68 31.23 -66.41 12.13
N ASN A 69 30.01 -65.84 12.19
CA ASN A 69 28.97 -66.08 11.17
C ASN A 69 28.77 -64.91 10.17
N LYS A 70 29.54 -64.94 9.07
CA LYS A 70 29.55 -63.88 8.03
C LYS A 70 28.18 -63.59 7.40
N TYR A 71 27.36 -64.61 7.09
CA TYR A 71 26.10 -64.39 6.38
C TYR A 71 25.01 -63.75 7.27
N GLY A 72 25.05 -63.99 8.58
CA GLY A 72 24.17 -63.32 9.54
C GLY A 72 24.53 -61.85 9.76
N VAL A 73 25.82 -61.51 9.75
CA VAL A 73 26.33 -60.14 9.97
C VAL A 73 25.74 -59.14 8.97
N GLU A 74 25.74 -59.46 7.67
CA GLU A 74 25.29 -58.56 6.60
C GLU A 74 23.79 -58.21 6.72
N TYR A 75 22.97 -59.24 6.95
CA TYR A 75 21.52 -59.11 7.10
C TYR A 75 21.14 -58.35 8.38
N LEU A 76 21.81 -58.67 9.50
CA LEU A 76 21.55 -58.03 10.78
C LEU A 76 22.02 -56.55 10.77
N LYS A 77 23.19 -56.25 10.18
CA LYS A 77 23.65 -54.87 9.94
C LYS A 77 22.60 -54.03 9.23
N THR A 78 22.05 -54.54 8.12
CA THR A 78 21.05 -53.82 7.31
C THR A 78 19.80 -53.47 8.12
N ARG A 79 19.22 -54.43 8.86
CA ARG A 79 18.04 -54.18 9.70
C ARG A 79 18.30 -53.13 10.78
N ILE A 80 19.48 -53.18 11.40
CA ILE A 80 19.87 -52.29 12.49
C ILE A 80 20.19 -50.87 11.98
N LEU A 81 20.82 -50.71 10.81
CA LEU A 81 21.02 -49.40 10.20
C LEU A 81 19.70 -48.74 9.77
N HIS A 82 18.75 -49.52 9.25
CA HIS A 82 17.40 -49.03 8.94
C HIS A 82 16.67 -48.60 10.23
N PHE A 83 16.77 -49.37 11.32
CA PHE A 83 16.24 -48.96 12.64
C PHE A 83 16.94 -47.70 13.19
N ALA A 84 18.26 -47.57 12.98
CA ALA A 84 19.02 -46.37 13.34
C ALA A 84 18.56 -45.16 12.55
N GLY A 85 18.36 -45.26 11.23
CA GLY A 85 17.77 -44.20 10.40
C GLY A 85 16.41 -43.76 10.96
N ASN A 86 15.53 -44.74 11.19
CA ASN A 86 14.20 -44.55 11.79
C ASN A 86 14.21 -44.09 13.28
N THR A 87 15.36 -43.90 13.93
CA THR A 87 15.46 -43.49 15.35
C THR A 87 16.25 -42.20 15.52
N LEU A 88 17.35 -42.04 14.77
CA LEU A 88 18.20 -40.84 14.77
C LEU A 88 17.53 -39.68 14.00
N PHE A 89 16.74 -39.97 12.96
CA PHE A 89 16.10 -38.98 12.10
C PHE A 89 14.58 -38.88 12.38
N LYS A 90 14.20 -38.76 13.66
CA LYS A 90 12.83 -38.46 14.10
C LYS A 90 12.78 -37.22 14.99
N SER A 91 11.60 -36.61 15.09
CA SER A 91 11.30 -35.48 16.00
C SER A 91 12.23 -34.28 15.75
N ASP A 92 12.73 -33.61 16.78
CA ASP A 92 13.48 -32.36 16.60
C ASP A 92 14.89 -32.56 16.03
N ILE A 93 15.46 -33.77 16.09
CA ILE A 93 16.73 -34.08 15.43
C ILE A 93 16.54 -34.09 13.91
N GLU A 94 15.39 -34.57 13.41
CA GLU A 94 15.07 -34.56 11.98
C GLU A 94 15.06 -33.13 11.42
N LYS A 95 14.43 -32.19 12.14
CA LYS A 95 14.39 -30.75 11.77
C LYS A 95 15.80 -30.16 11.68
N LYS A 96 16.63 -30.40 12.71
CA LYS A 96 18.01 -29.91 12.79
C LYS A 96 18.90 -30.51 11.70
N MET A 97 18.82 -31.82 11.49
CA MET A 97 19.63 -32.53 10.49
C MET A 97 19.19 -32.18 9.06
N LYS A 98 17.90 -31.97 8.81
CA LYS A 98 17.39 -31.43 7.54
C LYS A 98 17.98 -30.05 7.23
N LEU A 99 18.11 -29.16 8.21
CA LEU A 99 18.76 -27.85 8.03
C LEU A 99 20.25 -27.98 7.71
N LEU A 100 20.99 -28.81 8.46
CA LEU A 100 22.42 -29.07 8.21
C LEU A 100 22.67 -29.64 6.80
N ILE A 101 21.90 -30.65 6.40
CA ILE A 101 21.97 -31.25 5.06
C ILE A 101 21.57 -30.23 3.97
N THR A 102 20.55 -29.39 4.22
CA THR A 102 20.15 -28.32 3.28
C THR A 102 21.27 -27.30 3.05
N ASN A 103 22.02 -26.93 4.10
CA ASN A 103 23.16 -26.03 3.96
C ASN A 103 24.37 -26.73 3.29
N ALA A 104 24.63 -28.00 3.60
CA ALA A 104 25.65 -28.79 2.91
C ALA A 104 25.35 -28.94 1.39
N PHE A 105 24.08 -29.10 1.00
CA PHE A 105 23.67 -29.03 -0.42
C PHE A 105 24.03 -27.68 -1.06
N LYS A 106 23.71 -26.55 -0.42
CA LYS A 106 24.07 -25.21 -0.95
C LYS A 106 25.57 -25.07 -1.16
N VAL A 107 26.38 -25.49 -0.18
CA VAL A 107 27.85 -25.48 -0.27
C VAL A 107 28.34 -26.36 -1.42
N SER A 108 27.77 -27.56 -1.60
CA SER A 108 28.13 -28.43 -2.73
C SER A 108 27.78 -27.82 -4.10
N PHE A 109 26.75 -26.98 -4.21
CA PHE A 109 26.45 -26.27 -5.46
C PHE A 109 27.46 -25.16 -5.75
N LEU A 110 27.94 -24.44 -4.72
CA LEU A 110 29.00 -23.45 -4.88
C LEU A 110 30.31 -24.10 -5.33
N LEU A 111 30.72 -25.20 -4.68
CA LEU A 111 31.90 -26.00 -5.08
C LEU A 111 31.78 -26.51 -6.53
N TYR A 112 30.57 -26.85 -6.98
CA TYR A 112 30.31 -27.25 -8.37
C TYR A 112 30.47 -26.11 -9.37
N GLU A 113 29.91 -24.92 -9.11
CA GLU A 113 30.08 -23.77 -10.01
C GLU A 113 31.55 -23.31 -10.05
N MET A 114 32.29 -23.37 -8.93
CA MET A 114 33.73 -23.12 -8.87
C MET A 114 34.54 -24.12 -9.73
N LEU A 115 34.22 -25.42 -9.63
CA LEU A 115 34.82 -26.45 -10.49
C LEU A 115 34.51 -26.25 -11.98
N LYS A 116 33.39 -25.60 -12.32
CA LYS A 116 33.08 -25.19 -13.71
C LYS A 116 33.81 -23.92 -14.17
N ALA A 117 34.35 -23.10 -13.26
CA ALA A 117 35.11 -21.89 -13.58
C ALA A 117 36.56 -22.17 -14.03
N LYS A 118 37.12 -23.34 -13.67
CA LYS A 118 38.47 -23.85 -14.04
C LYS A 118 39.69 -23.23 -13.32
N ASP A 119 39.61 -22.91 -12.04
CA ASP A 119 40.81 -22.60 -11.24
C ASP A 119 41.54 -23.88 -10.77
N GLY A 120 42.84 -23.96 -11.08
CA GLY A 120 43.61 -25.21 -11.07
C GLY A 120 43.83 -25.86 -9.70
N GLU A 121 44.33 -25.10 -8.71
CA GLU A 121 44.59 -25.67 -7.37
C GLU A 121 43.28 -25.98 -6.62
N VAL A 122 42.32 -25.06 -6.73
CA VAL A 122 41.02 -25.10 -6.05
C VAL A 122 40.17 -26.31 -6.47
N SER A 123 40.29 -26.77 -7.72
CA SER A 123 39.53 -27.92 -8.24
C SER A 123 39.71 -29.17 -7.38
N THR A 124 40.94 -29.50 -6.96
CA THR A 124 41.24 -30.75 -6.22
C THR A 124 40.57 -30.81 -4.83
N CYS A 125 40.50 -29.68 -4.13
CA CYS A 125 39.79 -29.56 -2.85
C CYS A 125 38.28 -29.66 -3.07
N CYS A 126 37.75 -28.97 -4.10
CA CYS A 126 36.33 -29.04 -4.47
C CYS A 126 35.91 -30.47 -4.84
N GLU A 127 36.70 -31.18 -5.66
CA GLU A 127 36.50 -32.58 -6.04
C GLU A 127 36.46 -33.50 -4.82
N THR A 128 37.38 -33.31 -3.87
CA THR A 128 37.45 -34.10 -2.63
C THR A 128 36.20 -33.90 -1.76
N LEU A 129 35.80 -32.64 -1.52
CA LEU A 129 34.61 -32.32 -0.74
C LEU A 129 33.31 -32.78 -1.43
N LEU A 130 33.22 -32.65 -2.76
CA LEU A 130 32.09 -33.17 -3.54
C LEU A 130 32.03 -34.71 -3.51
N ALA A 131 33.16 -35.40 -3.51
CA ALA A 131 33.24 -36.85 -3.35
C ALA A 131 32.81 -37.29 -1.95
N MET A 132 33.28 -36.63 -0.89
CA MET A 132 32.82 -36.86 0.49
C MET A 132 31.31 -36.64 0.64
N PHE A 133 30.78 -35.54 0.09
CA PHE A 133 29.34 -35.25 0.15
C PHE A 133 28.51 -36.31 -0.60
N ARG A 134 28.98 -36.76 -1.77
CA ARG A 134 28.36 -37.89 -2.48
C ARG A 134 28.42 -39.19 -1.66
N GLU A 135 29.52 -39.46 -0.95
CA GLU A 135 29.65 -40.60 -0.04
C GLU A 135 28.62 -40.58 1.10
N ILE A 136 28.33 -39.39 1.66
CA ILE A 136 27.27 -39.19 2.66
C ILE A 136 25.91 -39.53 2.04
N LEU A 137 25.58 -38.92 0.90
CA LEU A 137 24.28 -39.08 0.25
C LEU A 137 24.02 -40.54 -0.14
N MET A 138 25.02 -41.25 -0.64
CA MET A 138 24.90 -42.69 -0.93
C MET A 138 24.59 -43.50 0.34
N ARG A 139 25.29 -43.28 1.47
CA ARG A 139 25.00 -43.98 2.73
C ARG A 139 23.63 -43.65 3.33
N LEU A 140 23.18 -42.40 3.22
CA LEU A 140 21.88 -41.99 3.74
C LEU A 140 20.71 -42.53 2.89
N ILE A 141 20.93 -42.83 1.62
CA ILE A 141 19.88 -43.26 0.67
C ILE A 141 19.89 -44.78 0.40
N ASP A 142 21.01 -45.47 0.58
CA ASP A 142 21.12 -46.92 0.33
C ASP A 142 20.07 -47.71 1.15
N PRO A 143 19.19 -48.50 0.50
CA PRO A 143 18.23 -49.38 1.17
C PRO A 143 18.87 -50.40 2.12
N ASN A 144 20.16 -50.70 1.96
CA ASN A 144 20.92 -51.60 2.83
C ASN A 144 21.57 -50.89 4.04
N SER A 145 21.35 -49.57 4.16
CA SER A 145 21.94 -48.70 5.20
C SER A 145 20.82 -47.89 5.90
N PHE A 146 21.04 -46.59 6.14
CA PHE A 146 20.12 -45.76 6.92
C PHE A 146 18.74 -45.53 6.26
N ASN A 147 18.63 -45.63 4.93
CA ASN A 147 17.36 -45.52 4.17
C ASN A 147 16.52 -44.24 4.45
N VAL A 148 17.15 -43.10 4.76
CA VAL A 148 16.46 -41.82 5.09
C VAL A 148 16.17 -40.94 3.85
N MET A 149 15.79 -41.58 2.74
CA MET A 149 15.58 -40.93 1.43
C MET A 149 14.54 -39.79 1.47
N SER A 150 13.54 -39.86 2.35
CA SER A 150 12.55 -38.79 2.56
C SER A 150 13.19 -37.49 3.05
N VAL A 151 14.03 -37.56 4.08
CA VAL A 151 14.71 -36.41 4.69
C VAL A 151 15.68 -35.77 3.68
N VAL A 152 16.46 -36.61 2.98
CA VAL A 152 17.43 -36.15 1.97
C VAL A 152 16.71 -35.51 0.77
N SER A 153 15.60 -36.08 0.31
CA SER A 153 14.78 -35.51 -0.77
C SER A 153 14.18 -34.15 -0.39
N GLN A 154 13.65 -34.01 0.83
CA GLN A 154 13.13 -32.71 1.29
C GLN A 154 14.24 -31.66 1.42
N ALA A 155 15.40 -32.03 1.96
CA ALA A 155 16.55 -31.13 2.08
C ALA A 155 17.12 -30.71 0.71
N HIS A 156 17.17 -31.62 -0.26
CA HIS A 156 17.59 -31.33 -1.64
C HIS A 156 16.63 -30.35 -2.32
N ASN A 157 15.32 -30.61 -2.27
CA ASN A 157 14.30 -29.72 -2.84
C ASN A 157 14.35 -28.31 -2.21
N GLN A 158 14.52 -28.22 -0.88
CA GLN A 158 14.66 -26.95 -0.18
C GLN A 158 15.95 -26.22 -0.57
N ALA A 159 17.07 -26.93 -0.71
CA ALA A 159 18.33 -26.34 -1.18
C ALA A 159 18.24 -25.84 -2.63
N VAL A 160 17.60 -26.60 -3.54
CA VAL A 160 17.34 -26.19 -4.93
C VAL A 160 16.55 -24.89 -4.97
N TRP A 161 15.50 -24.74 -4.15
CA TRP A 161 14.73 -23.49 -4.09
C TRP A 161 15.58 -22.30 -3.62
N HIS A 162 16.37 -22.47 -2.57
CA HIS A 162 17.30 -21.42 -2.11
C HIS A 162 18.33 -21.04 -3.19
N ILE A 163 18.95 -22.03 -3.85
CA ILE A 163 19.91 -21.81 -4.94
C ILE A 163 19.28 -20.98 -6.07
N ILE A 164 18.04 -21.27 -6.45
CA ILE A 164 17.29 -20.50 -7.46
C ILE A 164 17.04 -19.07 -6.99
N ALA A 165 16.62 -18.87 -5.73
CA ALA A 165 16.42 -17.54 -5.16
C ALA A 165 17.72 -16.72 -5.10
N ASP A 166 18.84 -17.33 -4.70
CA ASP A 166 20.16 -16.68 -4.61
C ASP A 166 20.74 -16.35 -6.00
N ILE A 167 20.36 -17.08 -7.05
CA ILE A 167 20.66 -16.77 -8.44
C ILE A 167 19.80 -15.60 -8.94
N ALA A 168 18.49 -15.61 -8.65
CA ALA A 168 17.58 -14.54 -9.03
C ALA A 168 17.99 -13.21 -8.37
N LYS A 169 18.23 -13.21 -7.05
CA LYS A 169 18.68 -12.02 -6.30
C LYS A 169 19.96 -11.42 -6.84
N ARG A 170 21.02 -12.22 -7.05
CA ARG A 170 22.29 -11.72 -7.59
C ARG A 170 22.18 -11.18 -9.02
N ARG A 171 21.19 -11.63 -9.82
CA ARG A 171 20.93 -11.07 -11.16
C ARG A 171 20.05 -9.81 -11.13
N CYS A 172 19.05 -9.74 -10.27
CA CYS A 172 18.22 -8.54 -10.09
C CYS A 172 18.95 -7.40 -9.34
N ALA A 173 20.10 -7.70 -8.71
CA ALA A 173 21.01 -6.73 -8.13
C ALA A 173 21.94 -6.04 -9.14
N MET A 174 22.02 -6.54 -10.39
CA MET A 174 22.81 -5.90 -11.45
C MET A 174 22.10 -4.63 -11.98
N GLN A 175 22.84 -3.78 -12.70
CA GLN A 175 22.24 -2.67 -13.47
C GLN A 175 21.18 -3.19 -14.45
N THR A 176 20.07 -2.47 -14.55
CA THR A 176 18.85 -2.88 -15.28
C THR A 176 19.13 -3.31 -16.72
N GLU A 177 19.98 -2.60 -17.45
CA GLU A 177 20.34 -2.92 -18.84
C GLU A 177 21.08 -4.27 -19.02
N MET A 178 21.65 -4.82 -17.95
CA MET A 178 22.34 -6.12 -17.93
C MET A 178 21.49 -7.28 -17.37
N ILE A 179 20.26 -7.02 -16.94
CA ILE A 179 19.33 -8.08 -16.52
C ILE A 179 18.85 -8.81 -17.78
N SER A 180 19.12 -10.12 -17.85
CA SER A 180 18.66 -10.98 -18.95
C SER A 180 18.29 -12.38 -18.47
N LEU A 181 17.10 -12.81 -18.87
CA LEU A 181 16.50 -14.09 -18.53
C LEU A 181 16.79 -15.18 -19.58
N ALA A 182 17.39 -14.85 -20.73
CA ALA A 182 17.70 -15.82 -21.80
C ALA A 182 18.61 -16.99 -21.34
N ASP A 183 19.59 -16.74 -20.47
CA ASP A 183 20.48 -17.75 -19.89
C ASP A 183 19.81 -18.59 -18.77
N ASN A 184 18.53 -18.36 -18.42
CA ASN A 184 17.82 -19.20 -17.44
C ASN A 184 17.75 -20.68 -17.85
N THR A 185 17.71 -20.99 -19.16
CA THR A 185 17.86 -22.37 -19.64
C THR A 185 19.24 -22.97 -19.32
N GLY A 186 20.31 -22.17 -19.40
CA GLY A 186 21.67 -22.58 -19.01
C GLY A 186 21.80 -22.80 -17.51
N ARG A 187 21.28 -21.85 -16.70
CA ARG A 187 21.24 -21.92 -15.23
C ARG A 187 20.48 -23.17 -14.74
N CYS A 188 19.30 -23.44 -15.30
CA CYS A 188 18.53 -24.66 -14.99
C CYS A 188 19.28 -25.95 -15.36
N ARG A 189 20.05 -25.97 -16.46
CA ARG A 189 20.92 -27.11 -16.81
C ARG A 189 22.00 -27.31 -15.75
N ARG A 190 22.66 -26.27 -15.25
CA ARG A 190 23.74 -26.42 -14.24
C ARG A 190 23.24 -27.01 -12.93
N ILE A 191 22.06 -26.61 -12.43
CA ILE A 191 21.39 -27.22 -11.26
C ILE A 191 21.04 -28.70 -11.53
N THR A 192 20.59 -29.01 -12.75
CA THR A 192 20.29 -30.37 -13.20
C THR A 192 21.53 -31.27 -13.19
N ASP A 193 22.65 -30.76 -13.70
CA ASP A 193 23.90 -31.51 -13.87
C ASP A 193 24.63 -31.69 -12.52
N TRP A 194 24.59 -30.68 -11.63
CA TRP A 194 25.01 -30.79 -10.23
C TRP A 194 24.26 -31.91 -9.49
N THR A 195 22.93 -31.96 -9.61
CA THR A 195 22.09 -32.98 -8.96
C THR A 195 22.47 -34.40 -9.40
N VAL A 196 22.89 -34.59 -10.66
CA VAL A 196 23.40 -35.87 -11.15
C VAL A 196 24.82 -36.16 -10.61
N MET A 197 25.70 -35.15 -10.57
CA MET A 197 27.08 -35.30 -10.08
C MET A 197 27.15 -35.78 -8.62
N ILE A 198 26.31 -35.24 -7.74
CA ILE A 198 26.24 -35.62 -6.32
C ILE A 198 25.53 -36.98 -6.08
N GLY A 199 25.15 -37.70 -7.14
CA GLY A 199 24.55 -39.04 -7.08
C GLY A 199 23.02 -39.08 -7.03
N LEU A 200 22.33 -37.94 -6.98
CA LEU A 200 20.87 -37.86 -6.83
C LEU A 200 20.10 -37.95 -8.15
N SER A 201 20.55 -38.79 -9.08
CA SER A 201 19.96 -38.95 -10.42
C SER A 201 18.46 -39.30 -10.42
N ARG A 202 17.95 -39.93 -9.35
CA ARG A 202 16.52 -40.23 -9.15
C ARG A 202 15.67 -39.03 -8.69
N LEU A 203 16.29 -37.98 -8.15
CA LEU A 203 15.65 -36.73 -7.71
C LEU A 203 15.88 -35.57 -8.70
N LYS A 204 16.40 -35.86 -9.89
CA LYS A 204 16.65 -34.90 -10.96
C LYS A 204 15.38 -34.06 -11.25
N PRO A 205 15.37 -32.75 -10.94
CA PRO A 205 14.21 -31.91 -11.20
C PRO A 205 13.93 -31.79 -12.70
N THR A 206 12.66 -31.64 -13.09
CA THR A 206 12.32 -31.48 -14.51
C THR A 206 12.75 -30.09 -15.00
N LYS A 207 13.10 -29.97 -16.30
CA LYS A 207 13.44 -28.66 -16.89
C LYS A 207 12.31 -27.65 -16.69
N ARG A 208 11.05 -28.08 -16.87
CA ARG A 208 9.87 -27.20 -16.73
C ARG A 208 9.70 -26.69 -15.30
N THR A 209 9.82 -27.56 -14.29
CA THR A 209 9.70 -27.16 -12.88
C THR A 209 10.83 -26.24 -12.43
N LEU A 210 12.08 -26.46 -12.88
CA LEU A 210 13.18 -25.54 -12.61
C LEU A 210 12.97 -24.18 -13.29
N GLN A 211 12.57 -24.19 -14.55
CA GLN A 211 12.31 -22.96 -15.30
C GLN A 211 11.19 -22.14 -14.64
N GLN A 212 10.04 -22.75 -14.34
CA GLN A 212 8.93 -22.04 -13.67
C GLN A 212 9.31 -21.56 -12.26
N ALA A 213 10.08 -22.33 -11.48
CA ALA A 213 10.57 -21.85 -10.18
C ALA A 213 11.51 -20.65 -10.33
N MET A 214 12.39 -20.66 -11.34
CA MET A 214 13.32 -19.57 -11.62
C MET A 214 12.59 -18.32 -12.12
N GLU A 215 11.69 -18.44 -13.10
CA GLU A 215 10.84 -17.36 -13.60
C GLU A 215 10.02 -16.74 -12.46
N LYS A 216 9.43 -17.54 -11.56
CA LYS A 216 8.69 -17.04 -10.39
C LYS A 216 9.57 -16.29 -9.40
N CYS A 217 10.78 -16.78 -9.09
CA CYS A 217 11.72 -16.04 -8.25
C CYS A 217 12.16 -14.72 -8.91
N PHE A 218 12.38 -14.69 -10.23
CA PHE A 218 12.65 -13.45 -10.96
C PHE A 218 11.48 -12.46 -10.89
N ILE A 219 10.24 -12.90 -11.10
CA ILE A 219 9.05 -12.05 -10.95
C ILE A 219 9.01 -11.45 -9.52
N THR A 220 9.14 -12.28 -8.48
CA THR A 220 9.10 -11.81 -7.08
C THR A 220 10.21 -10.78 -6.80
N THR A 221 11.45 -11.04 -7.21
CA THR A 221 12.57 -10.11 -6.94
C THR A 221 12.51 -8.83 -7.79
N LEU A 222 12.00 -8.88 -9.02
CA LEU A 222 11.76 -7.67 -9.82
C LEU A 222 10.55 -6.87 -9.31
N SER A 223 9.59 -7.52 -8.64
CA SER A 223 8.47 -6.84 -7.99
C SER A 223 8.95 -5.92 -6.86
N GLU A 224 10.01 -6.29 -6.13
CA GLU A 224 10.65 -5.45 -5.10
C GLU A 224 11.30 -4.17 -5.67
N LYS A 225 11.44 -4.04 -6.99
CA LYS A 225 12.01 -2.88 -7.70
C LYS A 225 11.05 -2.24 -8.71
N ILE A 226 9.76 -2.61 -8.69
CA ILE A 226 8.83 -2.27 -9.78
C ILE A 226 8.63 -0.76 -9.95
N TYR A 227 8.65 0.01 -8.85
CA TYR A 227 8.57 1.47 -8.91
C TYR A 227 9.68 2.08 -9.77
N ASP A 228 10.94 1.71 -9.50
CA ASP A 228 12.10 2.28 -10.20
C ASP A 228 12.08 1.88 -11.68
N LEU A 229 11.74 0.62 -11.98
CA LEU A 229 11.61 0.11 -13.35
C LEU A 229 10.49 0.80 -14.15
N VAL A 230 9.37 1.16 -13.51
CA VAL A 230 8.17 1.71 -14.20
C VAL A 230 8.20 3.23 -14.30
N ILE A 231 8.68 3.92 -13.26
CA ILE A 231 8.50 5.37 -13.08
C ILE A 231 9.80 6.14 -13.26
N VAL A 232 10.94 5.59 -12.83
CA VAL A 232 12.24 6.30 -12.78
C VAL A 232 13.15 5.95 -13.95
N GLU A 233 13.22 4.67 -14.33
CA GLU A 233 14.16 4.16 -15.34
C GLU A 233 13.55 3.98 -16.73
N TYR A 234 12.23 4.11 -16.88
CA TYR A 234 11.59 4.05 -18.21
C TYR A 234 11.98 5.28 -19.05
N PRO A 235 12.35 5.15 -20.35
CA PRO A 235 12.24 3.96 -21.21
C PRO A 235 13.40 2.95 -21.18
N ARG A 236 14.51 3.20 -20.45
CA ARG A 236 15.70 2.33 -20.43
C ARG A 236 15.39 0.93 -19.89
N SER A 237 14.47 0.84 -18.93
CA SER A 237 13.97 -0.41 -18.34
C SER A 237 13.20 -1.34 -19.31
N SER A 238 12.80 -0.85 -20.49
CA SER A 238 11.86 -1.53 -21.42
C SER A 238 12.18 -3.00 -21.71
N ARG A 239 13.46 -3.37 -21.85
CA ARG A 239 13.87 -4.79 -22.04
C ARG A 239 13.53 -5.69 -20.85
N VAL A 240 13.70 -5.19 -19.63
CA VAL A 240 13.39 -5.93 -18.39
C VAL A 240 11.87 -6.05 -18.20
N ILE A 241 11.12 -5.06 -18.65
CA ILE A 241 9.64 -5.08 -18.68
C ILE A 241 9.12 -6.14 -19.66
N ASP A 242 9.72 -6.26 -20.85
CA ASP A 242 9.39 -7.33 -21.82
C ASP A 242 9.76 -8.73 -21.28
N ASP A 243 10.94 -8.89 -20.66
CA ASP A 243 11.39 -10.14 -20.01
C ASP A 243 10.49 -10.53 -18.82
N LEU A 244 10.04 -9.56 -18.01
CA LEU A 244 9.12 -9.74 -16.89
C LEU A 244 7.73 -10.18 -17.38
N ARG A 245 7.19 -9.51 -18.40
CA ARG A 245 5.92 -9.89 -19.07
C ARG A 245 5.97 -11.33 -19.58
N TYR A 246 7.05 -11.72 -20.25
CA TYR A 246 7.24 -13.09 -20.75
C TYR A 246 7.16 -14.12 -19.60
N CYS A 247 7.82 -13.84 -18.47
CA CYS A 247 7.79 -14.70 -17.29
C CYS A 247 6.41 -14.78 -16.64
N MET A 248 5.69 -13.66 -16.54
CA MET A 248 4.30 -13.63 -16.03
C MET A 248 3.37 -14.47 -16.92
N GLN A 249 3.48 -14.35 -18.24
CA GLN A 249 2.68 -15.12 -19.21
C GLN A 249 2.97 -16.63 -19.11
N ASN A 250 4.25 -17.05 -19.06
CA ASN A 250 4.65 -18.45 -18.87
C ASN A 250 4.13 -19.08 -17.57
N ASN A 251 3.85 -18.25 -16.56
CA ASN A 251 3.42 -18.69 -15.22
C ASN A 251 1.96 -18.36 -14.91
N GLY A 252 1.13 -18.12 -15.94
CA GLY A 252 -0.32 -17.97 -15.79
C GLY A 252 -0.75 -16.71 -15.04
N GLY A 253 0.00 -15.62 -15.18
CA GLY A 253 -0.26 -14.36 -14.46
C GLY A 253 0.29 -14.32 -13.03
N PHE A 254 1.14 -15.28 -12.64
CA PHE A 254 1.81 -15.25 -11.33
C PHE A 254 2.52 -13.91 -11.08
N GLY A 255 2.37 -13.37 -9.87
CA GLY A 255 2.96 -12.09 -9.46
C GLY A 255 2.18 -10.84 -9.90
N ARG A 256 1.11 -10.96 -10.70
CA ARG A 256 0.32 -9.80 -11.16
C ARG A 256 -0.25 -8.96 -10.01
N MET A 257 -0.82 -9.59 -8.99
CA MET A 257 -1.28 -8.90 -7.78
C MET A 257 -0.11 -8.32 -6.98
N LEU A 258 0.94 -9.11 -6.74
CA LEU A 258 2.15 -8.67 -6.03
C LEU A 258 2.77 -7.39 -6.62
N LEU A 259 2.85 -7.31 -7.95
CA LEU A 259 3.32 -6.13 -8.69
C LEU A 259 2.39 -4.93 -8.47
N MET A 260 1.07 -5.15 -8.51
CA MET A 260 0.06 -4.11 -8.30
C MET A 260 0.08 -3.59 -6.85
N ASP A 261 0.18 -4.47 -5.86
CA ASP A 261 0.19 -4.15 -4.44
C ASP A 261 1.46 -3.37 -4.03
N ILE A 262 2.64 -3.83 -4.50
CA ILE A 262 3.91 -3.14 -4.24
C ILE A 262 3.96 -1.80 -4.99
N LEU A 263 3.60 -1.77 -6.28
CA LEU A 263 3.62 -0.52 -7.06
C LEU A 263 2.62 0.51 -6.51
N THR A 264 1.45 0.08 -6.03
CA THR A 264 0.48 0.96 -5.35
C THR A 264 1.13 1.62 -4.13
N LYS A 265 1.66 0.79 -3.22
CA LYS A 265 2.30 1.25 -1.98
C LYS A 265 3.48 2.18 -2.26
N ASP A 266 4.33 1.85 -3.22
CA ASP A 266 5.51 2.65 -3.53
C ASP A 266 5.15 3.94 -4.27
N VAL A 267 4.11 3.95 -5.11
CA VAL A 267 3.54 5.17 -5.70
C VAL A 267 3.02 6.11 -4.61
N GLU A 268 2.24 5.60 -3.65
CA GLU A 268 1.77 6.39 -2.50
C GLU A 268 2.93 6.91 -1.64
N GLN A 269 3.95 6.09 -1.37
CA GLN A 269 5.05 6.42 -0.45
C GLN A 269 6.18 7.24 -1.08
N ARG A 270 6.33 7.25 -2.42
CA ARG A 270 7.43 7.92 -3.12
C ARG A 270 6.98 9.01 -4.10
N LEU A 271 5.93 8.77 -4.90
CA LEU A 271 5.48 9.73 -5.93
C LEU A 271 4.41 10.69 -5.39
N LEU A 272 3.39 10.17 -4.71
CA LEU A 272 2.24 10.94 -4.21
C LEU A 272 2.54 11.61 -2.86
N GLN A 273 3.76 12.13 -2.75
CA GLN A 273 4.26 12.86 -1.60
C GLN A 273 4.21 14.36 -1.86
N VAL A 274 3.97 15.14 -0.80
CA VAL A 274 3.67 16.58 -0.96
C VAL A 274 4.91 17.41 -1.31
N GLY A 275 6.10 16.90 -0.97
CA GLY A 275 7.37 17.51 -1.38
C GLY A 275 7.77 17.22 -2.83
N VAL A 276 6.98 16.45 -3.59
CA VAL A 276 7.20 16.15 -5.01
C VAL A 276 6.39 17.14 -5.84
N GLY A 277 7.06 17.82 -6.80
CA GLY A 277 6.42 18.81 -7.68
C GLY A 277 5.39 18.17 -8.61
N THR A 278 4.29 18.87 -8.90
CA THR A 278 3.18 18.32 -9.73
C THR A 278 3.65 17.92 -11.13
N THR A 279 4.65 18.61 -11.68
CA THR A 279 5.35 18.25 -12.91
C THR A 279 6.01 16.86 -12.84
N GLU A 280 6.74 16.54 -11.78
CA GLU A 280 7.38 15.22 -11.58
C GLU A 280 6.34 14.09 -11.47
N ILE A 281 5.19 14.36 -10.84
CA ILE A 281 4.09 13.40 -10.75
C ILE A 281 3.48 13.15 -12.14
N LEU A 282 3.36 14.18 -12.99
CA LEU A 282 2.88 14.04 -14.37
C LEU A 282 3.88 13.29 -15.27
N GLU A 283 5.18 13.47 -15.06
CA GLU A 283 6.20 12.67 -15.76
C GLU A 283 6.17 11.21 -15.32
N GLY A 284 6.07 10.94 -14.01
CA GLY A 284 5.87 9.60 -13.48
C GLY A 284 4.58 8.94 -13.96
N TYR A 285 3.50 9.72 -14.13
CA TYR A 285 2.23 9.26 -14.70
C TYR A 285 2.38 8.86 -16.17
N ALA A 286 3.04 9.67 -16.99
CA ALA A 286 3.28 9.36 -18.41
C ALA A 286 4.12 8.07 -18.56
N SER A 287 5.22 7.95 -17.81
CA SER A 287 6.06 6.75 -17.77
C SER A 287 5.26 5.51 -17.33
N ALA A 288 4.43 5.62 -16.29
CA ALA A 288 3.59 4.52 -15.82
C ALA A 288 2.55 4.09 -16.87
N VAL A 289 1.88 5.03 -17.55
CA VAL A 289 0.90 4.72 -18.61
C VAL A 289 1.56 3.95 -19.76
N GLU A 290 2.75 4.34 -20.21
CA GLU A 290 3.41 3.66 -21.32
C GLU A 290 4.01 2.30 -20.91
N CYS A 291 4.70 2.27 -19.77
CA CYS A 291 5.39 1.08 -19.27
C CYS A 291 4.41 -0.02 -18.82
N LEU A 292 3.35 0.32 -18.08
CA LEU A 292 2.38 -0.69 -17.61
C LEU A 292 1.53 -1.26 -18.75
N ARG A 293 1.21 -0.45 -19.78
CA ARG A 293 0.58 -0.93 -21.03
C ARG A 293 1.46 -1.96 -21.75
N ARG A 294 2.79 -1.82 -21.67
CA ARG A 294 3.76 -2.76 -22.25
C ARG A 294 3.89 -4.06 -21.42
N LEU A 295 3.87 -3.93 -20.09
CA LEU A 295 3.93 -5.04 -19.12
C LEU A 295 2.67 -5.92 -19.14
N ASP A 296 1.49 -5.30 -19.09
CA ASP A 296 0.18 -5.94 -18.99
C ASP A 296 -0.71 -5.53 -20.17
N PRO A 297 -0.79 -6.34 -21.25
CA PRO A 297 -1.64 -6.08 -22.41
C PRO A 297 -3.15 -6.03 -22.13
N THR A 298 -3.58 -6.39 -20.92
CA THR A 298 -4.99 -6.26 -20.50
C THR A 298 -5.23 -5.04 -19.61
N CYS A 299 -4.24 -4.16 -19.46
CA CYS A 299 -4.32 -2.81 -18.88
C CYS A 299 -4.82 -2.67 -17.43
N VAL A 300 -5.22 -3.72 -16.72
CA VAL A 300 -5.79 -3.61 -15.36
C VAL A 300 -4.78 -3.00 -14.37
N ILE A 301 -3.50 -3.41 -14.40
CA ILE A 301 -2.48 -2.79 -13.51
C ILE A 301 -2.34 -1.30 -13.83
N MET A 302 -2.33 -0.93 -15.12
CA MET A 302 -2.27 0.45 -15.56
C MET A 302 -3.50 1.25 -15.07
N GLN A 303 -4.72 0.73 -15.27
CA GLN A 303 -5.95 1.38 -14.82
C GLN A 303 -5.94 1.66 -13.31
N GLN A 304 -5.59 0.66 -12.49
CA GLN A 304 -5.54 0.78 -11.03
C GLN A 304 -4.53 1.84 -10.57
N ILE A 305 -3.26 1.71 -10.95
CA ILE A 305 -2.19 2.62 -10.54
C ILE A 305 -2.45 4.04 -11.03
N CYS A 306 -2.87 4.19 -12.28
CA CYS A 306 -3.20 5.49 -12.84
C CYS A 306 -4.45 6.10 -12.19
N SER A 307 -5.40 5.31 -11.66
CA SER A 307 -6.55 5.84 -10.92
C SER A 307 -6.13 6.52 -9.62
N ILE A 308 -5.23 5.89 -8.86
CA ILE A 308 -4.71 6.42 -7.59
C ILE A 308 -3.93 7.72 -7.84
N ILE A 309 -3.07 7.74 -8.87
CA ILE A 309 -2.34 8.95 -9.26
C ILE A 309 -3.31 10.07 -9.70
N ARG A 310 -4.32 9.77 -10.54
CA ARG A 310 -5.36 10.75 -10.92
C ARG A 310 -6.11 11.30 -9.71
N GLN A 311 -6.51 10.45 -8.76
CA GLN A 311 -7.27 10.87 -7.57
C GLN A 311 -6.47 11.82 -6.68
N TYR A 312 -5.15 11.61 -6.56
CA TYR A 312 -4.25 12.52 -5.84
C TYR A 312 -4.01 13.83 -6.61
N ILE A 313 -3.75 13.76 -7.92
CA ILE A 313 -3.57 14.94 -8.78
C ILE A 313 -4.83 15.83 -8.74
N LYS A 314 -6.04 15.26 -8.74
CA LYS A 314 -7.31 16.00 -8.60
C LYS A 314 -7.45 16.81 -7.30
N GLN A 315 -6.65 16.54 -6.27
CA GLN A 315 -6.68 17.27 -4.99
C GLN A 315 -5.72 18.48 -4.96
N ARG A 316 -4.86 18.64 -5.98
CA ARG A 316 -3.92 19.75 -6.09
C ARG A 316 -4.51 20.89 -6.96
N PRO A 317 -4.48 22.16 -6.51
CA PRO A 317 -5.08 23.28 -7.24
C PRO A 317 -4.28 23.67 -8.50
N ASP A 318 -2.96 23.56 -8.45
CA ASP A 318 -2.02 23.86 -9.54
C ASP A 318 -2.11 22.89 -10.72
N THR A 319 -2.72 21.72 -10.52
CA THR A 319 -2.86 20.62 -11.49
C THR A 319 -3.23 21.06 -12.90
N VAL A 320 -4.29 21.85 -13.08
CA VAL A 320 -4.81 22.16 -14.42
C VAL A 320 -3.77 22.98 -15.19
N ARG A 321 -3.24 24.01 -14.55
CA ARG A 321 -2.20 24.91 -15.05
C ARG A 321 -0.86 24.19 -15.29
N CYS A 322 -0.49 23.26 -14.41
CA CYS A 322 0.69 22.39 -14.60
C CYS A 322 0.54 21.46 -15.82
N ILE A 323 -0.62 20.84 -16.04
CA ILE A 323 -0.81 19.95 -17.20
C ILE A 323 -0.88 20.76 -18.50
N ILE A 324 -1.55 21.91 -18.52
CA ILE A 324 -1.54 22.81 -19.68
C ILE A 324 -0.09 23.23 -20.00
N THR A 325 0.71 23.59 -18.99
CA THR A 325 2.12 23.97 -19.16
C THR A 325 2.98 22.79 -19.61
N TYR A 326 2.66 21.56 -19.19
CA TYR A 326 3.32 20.32 -19.64
C TYR A 326 3.02 20.00 -21.11
N ILE A 327 1.78 20.20 -21.56
CA ILE A 327 1.35 19.98 -22.95
C ILE A 327 1.89 21.08 -23.90
N THR A 328 1.97 22.32 -23.41
CA THR A 328 2.43 23.50 -24.18
C THR A 328 3.89 23.89 -23.91
N GLY A 329 4.68 22.96 -23.37
CA GLY A 329 6.04 23.19 -22.92
C GLY A 329 7.09 22.91 -24.00
N GLU A 330 8.03 23.83 -24.18
CA GLU A 330 9.10 23.82 -25.19
C GLU A 330 9.98 22.55 -25.23
N LYS A 331 9.97 21.72 -24.17
CA LYS A 331 10.84 20.54 -24.04
C LYS A 331 10.26 19.23 -24.61
N ARG A 332 9.08 19.24 -25.26
CA ARG A 332 8.41 18.00 -25.73
C ARG A 332 7.85 18.07 -27.16
N GLU A 333 8.66 18.52 -28.13
CA GLU A 333 8.31 18.39 -29.56
C GLU A 333 7.99 16.93 -29.95
N GLU A 334 8.73 15.94 -29.43
CA GLU A 334 8.42 14.51 -29.65
C GLU A 334 7.00 14.10 -29.20
N LEU A 335 6.46 14.70 -28.14
CA LEU A 335 5.11 14.38 -27.66
C LEU A 335 4.06 14.97 -28.60
N SER A 336 4.32 16.15 -29.18
CA SER A 336 3.40 16.77 -30.14
C SER A 336 3.33 15.98 -31.45
N GLU A 337 4.46 15.44 -31.94
CA GLU A 337 4.49 14.54 -33.10
C GLU A 337 3.75 13.21 -32.83
N GLN A 338 3.97 12.60 -31.66
CA GLN A 338 3.28 11.36 -31.27
C GLN A 338 1.76 11.53 -31.11
N LEU A 339 1.31 12.69 -30.62
CA LEU A 339 -0.11 13.04 -30.54
C LEU A 339 -0.71 13.34 -31.93
N ALA A 340 0.03 14.06 -32.79
CA ALA A 340 -0.41 14.40 -34.15
C ALA A 340 -0.56 13.18 -35.06
N MET A 341 0.20 12.10 -34.85
CA MET A 341 0.11 10.87 -35.65
C MET A 341 -1.14 10.00 -35.41
N ARG A 342 -2.04 10.34 -34.46
CA ARG A 342 -3.28 9.56 -34.21
C ARG A 342 -4.57 10.34 -34.46
N ARG A 343 -5.14 10.10 -35.65
CA ARG A 343 -6.49 10.49 -36.09
C ARG A 343 -7.54 9.37 -35.85
N THR A 344 -7.69 8.91 -34.60
CA THR A 344 -8.87 8.14 -34.12
C THR A 344 -9.07 8.44 -32.64
N ALA A 345 -10.29 8.52 -32.09
CA ALA A 345 -11.61 8.74 -32.70
C ALA A 345 -12.48 9.49 -31.66
N PHE A 346 -13.56 10.15 -32.08
CA PHE A 346 -14.58 10.63 -31.15
C PHE A 346 -15.45 9.45 -30.67
N LEU A 347 -15.82 9.48 -29.39
CA LEU A 347 -16.99 8.81 -28.83
C LEU A 347 -17.72 9.87 -28.01
N ASP A 348 -18.97 10.13 -28.33
CA ASP A 348 -19.76 11.14 -27.63
C ASP A 348 -20.20 10.62 -26.25
N GLU A 349 -20.41 11.52 -25.29
CA GLU A 349 -20.71 11.14 -23.90
C GLU A 349 -22.03 10.37 -23.75
N GLU A 350 -22.94 10.45 -24.74
CA GLU A 350 -24.16 9.63 -24.79
C GLU A 350 -23.91 8.17 -25.21
N GLU A 351 -22.88 7.86 -26.01
CA GLU A 351 -22.51 6.46 -26.36
C GLU A 351 -21.69 5.77 -25.26
N LEU A 352 -21.07 6.54 -24.36
CA LEU A 352 -20.37 6.00 -23.18
C LEU A 352 -21.33 5.38 -22.14
N VAL A 353 -22.64 5.66 -22.20
CA VAL A 353 -23.68 5.06 -21.35
C VAL A 353 -24.09 3.67 -21.85
N GLY A 354 -23.11 2.78 -22.07
CA GLY A 354 -23.36 1.42 -22.56
C GLY A 354 -22.14 0.55 -22.84
N VAL A 355 -20.93 1.11 -22.89
CA VAL A 355 -19.70 0.32 -23.08
C VAL A 355 -19.28 -0.30 -21.74
N ASN A 356 -19.53 -1.61 -21.58
CA ASN A 356 -19.12 -2.36 -20.40
C ASN A 356 -17.60 -2.27 -20.16
N ASP A 357 -17.20 -1.89 -18.94
CA ASP A 357 -15.81 -2.02 -18.46
C ASP A 357 -15.49 -3.49 -18.04
N GLU A 358 -15.99 -4.47 -18.83
CA GLU A 358 -15.81 -5.91 -18.63
C GLU A 358 -14.94 -6.54 -19.75
N LEU A 359 -13.63 -6.60 -19.49
CA LEU A 359 -12.80 -7.79 -19.73
C LEU A 359 -12.89 -8.53 -21.10
N VAL A 360 -12.86 -7.83 -22.24
CA VAL A 360 -12.55 -8.45 -23.55
C VAL A 360 -11.50 -7.64 -24.35
N PRO A 361 -10.37 -8.23 -24.77
CA PRO A 361 -9.45 -7.59 -25.71
C PRO A 361 -10.00 -7.66 -27.14
N GLY A 362 -10.35 -6.52 -27.75
CA GLY A 362 -11.18 -6.52 -28.98
C GLY A 362 -10.94 -5.44 -30.04
N SER A 363 -10.25 -4.32 -29.76
CA SER A 363 -9.89 -3.32 -30.77
C SER A 363 -8.52 -2.69 -30.47
N GLY A 364 -7.90 -2.08 -31.49
CA GLY A 364 -6.57 -1.47 -31.40
C GLY A 364 -6.57 0.01 -31.01
N ASP A 365 -7.72 0.54 -30.59
CA ASP A 365 -7.92 1.98 -30.42
C ASP A 365 -7.42 2.46 -29.06
N THR A 366 -6.60 3.52 -29.11
CA THR A 366 -5.61 3.74 -28.06
C THR A 366 -6.10 4.71 -27.00
N ALA A 367 -6.09 4.28 -25.74
CA ALA A 367 -6.19 5.16 -24.59
C ALA A 367 -5.00 6.15 -24.57
N ASP A 368 -5.21 7.32 -25.17
CA ASP A 368 -4.27 8.42 -25.29
C ASP A 368 -3.91 8.97 -23.91
N VAL A 369 -2.64 9.35 -23.72
CA VAL A 369 -2.19 10.07 -22.51
C VAL A 369 -2.96 11.39 -22.38
N PHE A 370 -3.28 12.04 -23.51
CA PHE A 370 -4.14 13.22 -23.53
C PHE A 370 -5.52 12.94 -22.94
N ASN A 371 -6.23 11.89 -23.39
CA ASN A 371 -7.57 11.55 -22.87
C ASN A 371 -7.52 11.18 -21.38
N MET A 372 -6.45 10.49 -20.94
CA MET A 372 -6.25 10.21 -19.52
C MET A 372 -5.99 11.46 -18.69
N LEU A 373 -5.28 12.46 -19.22
CA LEU A 373 -5.11 13.77 -18.58
C LEU A 373 -6.40 14.59 -18.61
N VAL A 374 -7.20 14.51 -19.67
CA VAL A 374 -8.53 15.16 -19.74
C VAL A 374 -9.48 14.62 -18.66
N SER A 375 -9.41 13.32 -18.34
CA SER A 375 -10.17 12.74 -17.23
C SER A 375 -9.81 13.31 -15.83
N VAL A 376 -8.71 14.07 -15.72
CA VAL A 376 -8.31 14.78 -14.49
C VAL A 376 -9.11 16.07 -14.30
N TYR A 377 -9.45 16.82 -15.36
CA TYR A 377 -10.03 18.16 -15.24
C TYR A 377 -11.49 18.18 -14.75
N GLY A 378 -12.25 17.09 -14.94
CA GLY A 378 -13.65 16.98 -14.55
C GLY A 378 -14.65 17.74 -15.42
N SER A 379 -14.27 18.88 -16.01
CA SER A 379 -15.00 19.58 -17.08
C SER A 379 -14.02 20.17 -18.10
N LYS A 380 -14.41 20.20 -19.37
CA LYS A 380 -13.68 20.90 -20.45
C LYS A 380 -13.60 22.40 -20.20
N GLU A 381 -14.64 23.00 -19.61
CA GLU A 381 -14.74 24.44 -19.36
C GLU A 381 -13.63 24.95 -18.44
N ILE A 382 -13.25 24.14 -17.44
CA ILE A 382 -12.16 24.47 -16.49
C ILE A 382 -10.82 24.53 -17.24
N PHE A 383 -10.56 23.57 -18.13
CA PHE A 383 -9.36 23.60 -18.96
C PHE A 383 -9.34 24.81 -19.91
N VAL A 384 -10.47 25.14 -20.55
CA VAL A 384 -10.56 26.30 -21.46
C VAL A 384 -10.34 27.60 -20.70
N LYS A 385 -10.93 27.76 -19.50
CA LYS A 385 -10.71 28.93 -18.63
C LYS A 385 -9.23 29.10 -18.26
N GLU A 386 -8.62 28.06 -17.70
CA GLU A 386 -7.22 28.09 -17.26
C GLU A 386 -6.24 28.26 -18.43
N TYR A 387 -6.52 27.66 -19.59
CA TYR A 387 -5.70 27.84 -20.79
C TYR A 387 -5.82 29.27 -21.34
N ARG A 388 -7.02 29.86 -21.34
CA ARG A 388 -7.22 31.27 -21.73
C ARG A 388 -6.49 32.23 -20.78
N GLU A 389 -6.50 31.97 -19.48
CA GLU A 389 -5.82 32.80 -18.50
C GLU A 389 -4.28 32.66 -18.59
N LEU A 390 -3.75 31.44 -18.71
CA LEU A 390 -2.33 31.20 -18.99
C LEU A 390 -1.88 31.81 -20.34
N LEU A 391 -2.71 31.72 -21.38
CA LEU A 391 -2.42 32.31 -22.69
C LEU A 391 -2.40 33.85 -22.60
N ALA A 392 -3.30 34.46 -21.85
CA ALA A 392 -3.29 35.90 -21.63
C ALA A 392 -2.00 36.35 -20.97
N GLU A 393 -1.58 35.70 -19.87
CA GLU A 393 -0.32 36.02 -19.18
C GLU A 393 0.91 35.88 -20.08
N ARG A 394 0.99 34.83 -20.90
CA ARG A 394 2.10 34.64 -21.85
C ARG A 394 2.14 35.77 -22.89
N LEU A 395 0.97 36.15 -23.43
CA LEU A 395 0.83 37.18 -24.47
C LEU A 395 0.93 38.62 -23.92
N THR A 396 0.72 38.86 -22.63
CA THR A 396 1.00 40.17 -22.01
C THR A 396 2.48 40.28 -21.61
N LYS A 397 2.97 39.37 -20.76
CA LYS A 397 4.29 39.51 -20.11
C LYS A 397 5.48 39.38 -21.05
N SER A 398 5.41 38.55 -22.10
CA SER A 398 6.56 38.27 -22.95
C SER A 398 6.55 39.03 -24.27
N TRP A 399 7.49 39.97 -24.45
CA TRP A 399 7.65 40.71 -25.72
C TRP A 399 8.26 39.85 -26.84
N ASN A 400 9.06 38.83 -26.49
CA ASN A 400 9.85 38.01 -27.43
C ASN A 400 9.24 36.64 -27.82
N ARG A 401 8.04 36.26 -27.35
CA ARG A 401 7.39 35.00 -27.81
C ARG A 401 6.69 35.21 -29.15
N ASP A 402 7.07 34.42 -30.16
CA ASP A 402 6.42 34.37 -31.47
C ASP A 402 4.97 33.84 -31.33
N PRO A 403 3.94 34.61 -31.71
CA PRO A 403 2.54 34.14 -31.69
C PRO A 403 2.29 32.87 -32.52
N GLN A 404 3.15 32.55 -33.50
CA GLN A 404 3.07 31.31 -34.27
C GLN A 404 3.38 30.05 -33.43
N PHE A 405 4.13 30.17 -32.33
CA PHE A 405 4.41 29.04 -31.44
C PHE A 405 3.13 28.60 -30.73
N GLU A 406 2.46 29.52 -30.03
CA GLU A 406 1.18 29.25 -29.35
C GLU A 406 0.07 28.87 -30.34
N GLN A 407 0.09 29.40 -31.58
CA GLN A 407 -0.84 28.98 -32.63
C GLN A 407 -0.75 27.47 -32.95
N ARG A 408 0.45 26.88 -32.99
CA ARG A 408 0.60 25.43 -33.25
C ARG A 408 -0.05 24.59 -32.16
N TYR A 409 0.11 24.96 -30.89
CA TYR A 409 -0.54 24.25 -29.78
C TYR A 409 -2.06 24.44 -29.80
N LEU A 410 -2.54 25.64 -30.14
CA LEU A 410 -3.97 25.87 -30.32
C LEU A 410 -4.55 24.99 -31.43
N GLU A 411 -3.87 24.87 -32.58
CA GLU A 411 -4.27 24.00 -33.68
C GLU A 411 -4.25 22.51 -33.31
N LEU A 412 -3.28 22.06 -32.50
CA LEU A 412 -3.27 20.70 -31.94
C LEU A 412 -4.43 20.46 -30.97
N LEU A 413 -4.76 21.43 -30.11
CA LEU A 413 -5.90 21.34 -29.18
C LEU A 413 -7.25 21.30 -29.93
N LYS A 414 -7.40 22.04 -31.04
CA LYS A 414 -8.60 21.96 -31.91
C LYS A 414 -8.86 20.57 -32.48
N LEU A 415 -7.88 19.66 -32.51
CA LEU A 415 -8.09 18.26 -32.92
C LEU A 415 -8.75 17.39 -31.83
N ARG A 416 -9.03 17.95 -30.65
CA ARG A 416 -9.59 17.27 -29.46
C ARG A 416 -10.76 18.00 -28.80
N PHE A 417 -10.98 19.28 -29.11
CA PHE A 417 -12.15 20.06 -28.68
C PHE A 417 -13.18 20.22 -29.82
N SER A 418 -14.42 20.51 -29.48
CA SER A 418 -15.50 20.77 -30.44
C SER A 418 -15.44 22.19 -31.01
N GLU A 419 -16.09 22.39 -32.17
CA GLU A 419 -16.02 23.65 -32.92
C GLU A 419 -16.64 24.80 -32.13
N GLY A 420 -15.80 25.76 -31.71
CA GLY A 420 -16.19 26.94 -30.95
C GLY A 420 -15.68 26.99 -29.50
N GLU A 421 -15.37 25.85 -28.85
CA GLU A 421 -14.93 25.83 -27.44
C GLU A 421 -13.67 26.69 -27.20
N LEU A 422 -12.74 26.70 -28.16
CA LEU A 422 -11.47 27.44 -28.08
C LEU A 422 -11.52 28.83 -28.76
N GLN A 423 -12.70 29.30 -29.20
CA GLN A 423 -12.83 30.51 -30.01
C GLN A 423 -12.26 31.78 -29.33
N GLN A 424 -12.33 31.87 -28.00
CA GLN A 424 -11.75 33.01 -27.26
C GLN A 424 -10.22 33.07 -27.44
N CYS A 425 -9.54 31.94 -27.28
CA CYS A 425 -8.08 31.84 -27.50
C CYS A 425 -7.68 32.12 -28.97
N GLU A 426 -8.53 31.75 -29.93
CA GLU A 426 -8.33 32.11 -31.34
C GLU A 426 -8.39 33.62 -31.59
N VAL A 427 -9.36 34.30 -30.95
CA VAL A 427 -9.47 35.75 -31.04
C VAL A 427 -8.27 36.43 -30.36
N MET A 428 -7.79 35.93 -29.22
CA MET A 428 -6.58 36.45 -28.57
C MET A 428 -5.33 36.39 -29.47
N LEU A 429 -5.07 35.25 -30.12
CA LEU A 429 -3.97 35.12 -31.09
C LEU A 429 -4.22 35.90 -32.40
N LYS A 430 -5.47 36.20 -32.73
CA LYS A 430 -5.78 37.13 -33.83
C LYS A 430 -5.50 38.57 -33.42
N ASP A 431 -5.95 39.01 -32.25
CA ASP A 431 -5.74 40.36 -31.73
C ASP A 431 -4.25 40.72 -31.72
N MET A 432 -3.37 39.80 -31.30
CA MET A 432 -1.91 40.01 -31.36
C MET A 432 -1.41 40.28 -32.78
N ARG A 433 -1.85 39.51 -33.79
CA ARG A 433 -1.43 39.68 -35.20
C ARG A 433 -2.06 40.93 -35.85
N ASP A 434 -3.32 41.21 -35.56
CA ASP A 434 -4.00 42.44 -35.97
C ASP A 434 -3.31 43.67 -35.31
N SER A 435 -2.84 43.54 -34.05
CA SER A 435 -2.09 44.57 -33.32
C SER A 435 -0.72 44.83 -33.95
N GLU A 436 0.10 43.80 -34.15
CA GLU A 436 1.41 43.93 -34.83
C GLU A 436 1.29 44.61 -36.21
N HIS A 437 0.19 44.38 -36.92
CA HIS A 437 -0.04 45.02 -38.21
C HIS A 437 -0.39 46.51 -38.06
N ILE A 438 -1.12 46.89 -37.02
CA ILE A 438 -1.54 48.27 -36.75
C ILE A 438 -0.40 49.10 -36.15
N ASP A 439 0.39 48.51 -35.24
CA ASP A 439 1.54 49.15 -34.58
C ASP A 439 2.53 49.71 -35.62
N ARG A 440 2.92 48.84 -36.57
CA ARG A 440 3.78 49.18 -37.74
C ARG A 440 3.21 50.25 -38.68
N LEU A 441 1.93 50.61 -38.56
CA LEU A 441 1.30 51.69 -39.34
C LEU A 441 1.30 53.02 -38.57
N VAL A 442 1.17 52.98 -37.23
CA VAL A 442 1.09 54.17 -36.36
C VAL A 442 2.47 54.75 -36.02
N ASP A 443 3.49 53.91 -35.92
CA ASP A 443 4.87 54.20 -35.47
C ASP A 443 5.52 55.48 -36.08
N ASN A 444 5.21 55.80 -37.34
CA ASN A 444 5.89 56.84 -38.13
C ASN A 444 5.64 58.30 -37.71
N LEU A 445 4.90 58.58 -36.62
CA LEU A 445 4.44 59.93 -36.23
C LEU A 445 4.59 60.26 -34.73
N LEU A 446 5.32 59.45 -33.96
CA LEU A 446 5.34 59.54 -32.49
C LEU A 446 6.58 60.29 -31.94
N PRO A 447 6.47 60.94 -30.77
CA PRO A 447 7.58 61.70 -30.16
C PRO A 447 8.68 60.84 -29.53
N PHE A 448 8.39 59.57 -29.28
CA PHE A 448 9.29 58.49 -28.84
C PHE A 448 8.69 57.16 -29.33
N PRO A 449 9.46 56.07 -29.47
CA PRO A 449 8.90 54.79 -29.90
C PRO A 449 7.88 54.27 -28.88
N ILE A 450 6.70 53.85 -29.37
CA ILE A 450 5.64 53.23 -28.57
C ILE A 450 5.15 52.00 -29.33
N ASN A 451 5.39 50.81 -28.77
CA ASN A 451 4.80 49.58 -29.26
C ASN A 451 3.58 49.22 -28.38
N ALA A 452 2.39 49.16 -28.96
CA ALA A 452 1.15 48.88 -28.24
C ALA A 452 0.61 47.48 -28.57
N ARG A 453 0.18 46.76 -27.52
CA ARG A 453 -0.55 45.48 -27.64
C ARG A 453 -2.06 45.74 -27.51
N ILE A 454 -2.73 45.80 -28.66
CA ILE A 454 -4.14 46.15 -28.83
C ILE A 454 -4.98 44.87 -28.71
N ILE A 455 -5.72 44.75 -27.61
CA ILE A 455 -6.52 43.56 -27.25
C ILE A 455 -8.03 43.84 -27.24
N SER A 456 -8.85 42.80 -27.38
CA SER A 456 -10.31 42.91 -27.29
C SER A 456 -10.86 42.62 -25.89
N SER A 457 -11.47 43.62 -25.25
CA SER A 457 -11.94 43.57 -23.85
C SER A 457 -13.04 42.54 -23.53
N PHE A 458 -13.59 41.84 -24.54
CA PHE A 458 -14.61 40.81 -24.37
C PHE A 458 -14.08 39.36 -24.45
N PHE A 459 -12.98 39.12 -25.19
CA PHE A 459 -12.46 37.76 -25.42
C PHE A 459 -11.26 37.42 -24.52
N TRP A 460 -10.60 38.44 -23.99
CA TRP A 460 -9.53 38.30 -22.99
C TRP A 460 -10.14 38.14 -21.58
N PRO A 461 -9.43 37.48 -20.64
CA PRO A 461 -9.80 37.53 -19.23
C PRO A 461 -9.70 38.96 -18.69
N LYS A 462 -10.30 39.22 -17.52
CA LYS A 462 -10.11 40.52 -16.85
C LYS A 462 -8.65 40.67 -16.44
N ILE A 463 -7.98 41.65 -17.05
CA ILE A 463 -6.68 42.14 -16.60
C ILE A 463 -6.95 43.26 -15.59
N GLU A 464 -6.29 43.23 -14.45
CA GLU A 464 -6.43 44.25 -13.41
C GLU A 464 -5.56 45.47 -13.76
N ASN A 465 -6.09 46.67 -13.50
CA ASN A 465 -5.41 47.94 -13.78
C ASN A 465 -5.43 48.82 -12.54
N GLU A 466 -4.26 49.26 -12.08
CA GLU A 466 -4.17 50.35 -11.11
C GLU A 466 -4.42 51.70 -11.80
N ASP A 467 -5.38 52.45 -11.29
CA ASP A 467 -5.60 53.84 -11.70
C ASP A 467 -4.59 54.77 -11.00
N PHE A 468 -3.75 55.46 -11.78
CA PHE A 468 -2.82 56.47 -11.28
C PHE A 468 -2.63 57.61 -12.30
N ALA A 469 -2.14 58.77 -11.83
CA ALA A 469 -1.82 59.90 -12.69
C ALA A 469 -0.49 59.66 -13.41
N MET A 470 -0.54 59.37 -14.72
CA MET A 470 0.65 59.21 -15.55
C MET A 470 1.37 60.55 -15.82
N PRO A 471 2.69 60.52 -16.09
CA PRO A 471 3.45 61.68 -16.56
C PRO A 471 2.87 62.28 -17.86
N GLN A 472 2.77 63.62 -17.91
CA GLN A 472 2.17 64.36 -19.02
C GLN A 472 2.83 64.08 -20.39
N ALA A 473 4.13 63.79 -20.41
CA ALA A 473 4.86 63.43 -21.63
C ALA A 473 4.39 62.06 -22.19
N LEU A 474 4.18 61.08 -21.31
CA LEU A 474 3.67 59.76 -21.69
C LEU A 474 2.22 59.86 -22.16
N MET A 475 1.36 60.59 -21.43
CA MET A 475 -0.02 60.84 -21.86
C MET A 475 -0.09 61.45 -23.27
N THR A 476 0.74 62.46 -23.56
CA THR A 476 0.76 63.10 -24.89
C THR A 476 1.11 62.09 -26.01
N GLY A 477 2.11 61.23 -25.81
CA GLY A 477 2.46 60.19 -26.79
C GLY A 477 1.36 59.13 -26.97
N LEU A 478 0.69 58.74 -25.88
CA LEU A 478 -0.42 57.78 -25.92
C LEU A 478 -1.69 58.35 -26.57
N ASP A 479 -1.97 59.65 -26.39
CA ASP A 479 -3.04 60.36 -27.09
C ASP A 479 -2.74 60.50 -28.60
N GLU A 480 -1.48 60.74 -28.97
CA GLU A 480 -1.07 60.78 -30.39
C GLU A 480 -1.12 59.40 -31.04
N TYR A 481 -0.72 58.34 -30.34
CA TYR A 481 -0.91 56.95 -30.77
C TYR A 481 -2.40 56.63 -30.95
N ALA A 482 -3.26 57.00 -29.98
CA ALA A 482 -4.70 56.78 -30.06
C ALA A 482 -5.34 57.53 -31.25
N ARG A 483 -4.89 58.76 -31.54
CA ARG A 483 -5.30 59.52 -32.74
C ARG A 483 -4.83 58.86 -34.04
N GLY A 484 -3.64 58.25 -34.05
CA GLY A 484 -3.15 57.41 -35.15
C GLY A 484 -4.06 56.19 -35.36
N PHE A 485 -4.39 55.47 -34.29
CA PHE A 485 -5.32 54.34 -34.33
C PHE A 485 -6.71 54.74 -34.84
N GLU A 486 -7.30 55.82 -34.33
CA GLU A 486 -8.60 56.33 -34.80
C GLU A 486 -8.59 56.66 -36.30
N THR A 487 -7.45 57.12 -36.83
CA THR A 487 -7.29 57.39 -38.27
C THR A 487 -7.37 56.11 -39.11
N HIS A 488 -6.89 54.98 -38.60
CA HIS A 488 -6.95 53.67 -39.29
C HIS A 488 -8.21 52.84 -38.95
N LYS A 489 -8.85 53.07 -37.80
CA LYS A 489 -9.96 52.27 -37.25
C LYS A 489 -11.11 53.15 -36.73
N GLY A 490 -11.50 54.19 -37.49
CA GLY A 490 -12.42 55.27 -37.10
C GLY A 490 -13.87 54.92 -36.67
N SER A 491 -14.16 53.67 -36.33
CA SER A 491 -15.36 53.24 -35.59
C SER A 491 -15.06 52.72 -34.18
N ARG A 492 -13.79 52.81 -33.72
CA ARG A 492 -13.31 52.36 -32.40
C ARG A 492 -12.36 53.40 -31.81
N LYS A 493 -12.38 53.50 -30.48
CA LYS A 493 -11.39 54.24 -29.68
C LYS A 493 -10.50 53.25 -28.93
N LEU A 494 -9.31 53.68 -28.50
CA LEU A 494 -8.51 52.94 -27.54
C LEU A 494 -8.86 53.35 -26.10
N GLU A 495 -8.68 52.41 -25.19
CA GLU A 495 -8.74 52.59 -23.74
C GLU A 495 -7.46 51.98 -23.18
N TRP A 496 -6.64 52.77 -22.47
CA TRP A 496 -5.29 52.38 -22.08
C TRP A 496 -5.29 51.73 -20.69
N MET A 497 -4.75 50.51 -20.58
CA MET A 497 -4.45 49.85 -19.31
C MET A 497 -3.14 50.46 -18.74
N SER A 498 -3.27 51.61 -18.08
CA SER A 498 -2.17 52.45 -17.60
C SER A 498 -1.12 51.75 -16.74
N ALA A 499 -1.47 50.70 -16.00
CA ALA A 499 -0.57 49.98 -15.11
C ALA A 499 0.25 48.87 -15.77
N VAL A 500 -0.28 48.28 -16.85
CA VAL A 500 0.21 47.01 -17.40
C VAL A 500 1.13 47.28 -18.60
N GLY A 501 2.43 47.09 -18.41
CA GLY A 501 3.42 47.27 -19.48
C GLY A 501 4.84 47.51 -18.96
N SER A 502 5.76 47.78 -19.90
CA SER A 502 7.14 48.13 -19.65
C SER A 502 7.48 49.47 -20.30
N ILE A 503 8.29 50.28 -19.64
CA ILE A 503 8.87 51.52 -20.16
C ILE A 503 10.38 51.46 -19.94
N GLU A 504 11.15 51.53 -21.03
CA GLU A 504 12.59 51.73 -20.96
C GLU A 504 12.90 53.21 -20.68
N LEU A 505 13.58 53.47 -19.57
CA LEU A 505 13.99 54.81 -19.14
C LEU A 505 15.50 54.96 -19.19
N GLU A 506 16.00 56.01 -19.83
CA GLU A 506 17.36 56.48 -19.61
C GLU A 506 17.39 57.41 -18.39
N VAL A 507 18.00 56.94 -17.31
CA VAL A 507 18.15 57.68 -16.05
C VAL A 507 19.58 58.22 -15.96
N GLU A 508 19.72 59.54 -15.92
CA GLU A 508 21.01 60.23 -15.72
C GLU A 508 21.04 60.93 -14.36
N LEU A 509 22.05 60.60 -13.53
CA LEU A 509 22.26 61.17 -12.21
C LEU A 509 23.77 61.34 -11.95
N ASP A 510 24.18 62.53 -11.49
CA ASP A 510 25.60 62.92 -11.30
C ASP A 510 26.53 62.60 -12.50
N GLY A 511 25.99 62.59 -13.73
CA GLY A 511 26.71 62.27 -14.96
C GLY A 511 26.88 60.77 -15.26
N VAL A 512 26.29 59.88 -14.46
CA VAL A 512 26.17 58.45 -14.76
C VAL A 512 24.81 58.16 -15.38
N LYS A 513 24.82 57.51 -16.54
CA LYS A 513 23.64 57.06 -17.28
C LYS A 513 23.39 55.57 -17.05
N ALA A 514 22.15 55.20 -16.78
CA ALA A 514 21.67 53.82 -16.77
C ALA A 514 20.37 53.72 -17.60
N VAL A 515 20.26 52.69 -18.44
CA VAL A 515 18.97 52.34 -19.08
C VAL A 515 18.31 51.29 -18.20
N VAL A 516 17.04 51.49 -17.86
CA VAL A 516 16.28 50.60 -16.96
C VAL A 516 14.87 50.41 -17.50
N ALA A 517 14.47 49.16 -17.73
CA ALA A 517 13.08 48.81 -18.01
C ALA A 517 12.29 48.76 -16.69
N VAL A 518 11.23 49.56 -16.56
CA VAL A 518 10.36 49.58 -15.38
C VAL A 518 8.88 49.70 -15.75
N SER A 519 7.97 49.27 -14.87
CA SER A 519 6.52 49.46 -15.08
C SER A 519 6.14 50.95 -15.17
N PRO A 520 5.07 51.32 -15.89
CA PRO A 520 4.53 52.69 -15.94
C PRO A 520 4.37 53.37 -14.58
N ALA A 521 3.93 52.62 -13.56
CA ALA A 521 3.77 53.14 -12.19
C ALA A 521 5.11 53.44 -11.49
N HIS A 522 6.12 52.59 -11.68
CA HIS A 522 7.49 52.87 -11.19
C HIS A 522 8.11 54.09 -11.91
N ALA A 523 7.86 54.26 -13.22
CA ALA A 523 8.26 55.43 -13.98
C ALA A 523 7.57 56.71 -13.49
N ALA A 524 6.27 56.66 -13.18
CA ALA A 524 5.51 57.78 -12.65
C ALA A 524 6.06 58.28 -11.31
N VAL A 525 6.39 57.36 -10.39
CA VAL A 525 7.03 57.70 -9.10
C VAL A 525 8.37 58.43 -9.31
N LEU A 526 9.25 57.93 -10.18
CA LEU A 526 10.53 58.58 -10.46
C LEU A 526 10.34 59.96 -11.11
N SER A 527 9.34 60.12 -11.98
CA SER A 527 9.08 61.38 -12.67
C SER A 527 8.84 62.57 -11.72
N LEU A 528 8.31 62.35 -10.52
CA LEU A 528 8.08 63.42 -9.55
C LEU A 528 9.37 64.03 -9.00
N PHE A 529 10.47 63.26 -8.93
CA PHE A 529 11.77 63.78 -8.49
C PHE A 529 12.37 64.78 -9.51
N THR A 530 11.88 64.81 -10.75
CA THR A 530 12.22 65.88 -11.72
C THR A 530 11.54 67.23 -11.42
N LYS A 531 10.42 67.23 -10.67
CA LYS A 531 9.72 68.46 -10.25
C LYS A 531 10.29 69.06 -8.97
N LYS A 532 10.77 68.21 -8.05
CA LYS A 532 11.17 68.54 -6.68
C LYS A 532 12.08 67.43 -6.14
N GLU A 533 13.24 67.77 -5.61
CA GLU A 533 14.26 66.80 -5.16
C GLU A 533 13.87 65.98 -3.93
N THR A 534 12.88 66.44 -3.16
CA THR A 534 12.49 65.89 -1.86
C THR A 534 10.98 65.79 -1.70
N TRP A 535 10.47 64.66 -1.21
CA TRP A 535 9.03 64.39 -1.11
C TRP A 535 8.66 63.69 0.20
N THR A 536 7.47 63.95 0.72
CA THR A 536 6.84 63.07 1.73
C THR A 536 6.03 61.98 1.03
N LEU A 537 5.84 60.83 1.71
CA LEU A 537 5.04 59.73 1.18
C LEU A 537 3.57 60.14 0.91
N ASP A 538 3.03 61.04 1.75
CA ASP A 538 1.68 61.58 1.62
C ASP A 538 1.53 62.53 0.40
N GLU A 539 2.56 63.35 0.12
CA GLU A 539 2.58 64.20 -1.09
C GLU A 539 2.60 63.35 -2.38
N VAL A 540 3.42 62.28 -2.43
CA VAL A 540 3.51 61.39 -3.61
C VAL A 540 2.20 60.64 -3.84
N ALA A 541 1.57 60.12 -2.78
CA ALA A 541 0.27 59.46 -2.87
C ALA A 541 -0.83 60.41 -3.38
N ALA A 542 -0.85 61.67 -2.91
CA ALA A 542 -1.81 62.67 -3.35
C ALA A 542 -1.61 63.09 -4.81
N GLU A 543 -0.37 63.33 -5.24
CA GLU A 543 -0.02 63.77 -6.60
C GLU A 543 -0.27 62.67 -7.65
N LEU A 544 0.09 61.41 -7.35
CA LEU A 544 -0.14 60.27 -8.25
C LEU A 544 -1.55 59.67 -8.14
N LYS A 545 -2.33 60.05 -7.12
CA LYS A 545 -3.61 59.41 -6.73
C LYS A 545 -3.50 57.92 -6.39
N MET A 546 -2.30 57.45 -6.08
CA MET A 546 -2.02 56.06 -5.72
C MET A 546 -2.17 55.83 -4.23
N ASP A 547 -2.46 54.58 -3.83
CA ASP A 547 -2.44 54.24 -2.41
C ASP A 547 -1.02 54.37 -1.81
N LYS A 548 -0.97 54.80 -0.55
CA LYS A 548 0.25 55.02 0.23
C LYS A 548 1.16 53.79 0.30
N ARG A 549 0.59 52.58 0.37
CA ARG A 549 1.34 51.32 0.41
C ARG A 549 1.93 50.98 -0.95
N ASN A 550 1.19 51.20 -2.02
CA ASN A 550 1.66 51.01 -3.39
C ASN A 550 2.76 52.00 -3.79
N VAL A 551 2.68 53.26 -3.32
CA VAL A 551 3.76 54.24 -3.40
C VAL A 551 4.99 53.78 -2.61
N LYS A 552 4.80 53.27 -1.38
CA LYS A 552 5.89 52.79 -0.51
C LYS A 552 6.71 51.68 -1.19
N LYS A 553 6.06 50.62 -1.69
CA LYS A 553 6.74 49.50 -2.38
C LYS A 553 7.64 50.01 -3.51
N ARG A 554 7.11 50.91 -4.35
CA ARG A 554 7.80 51.49 -5.52
C ARG A 554 8.97 52.41 -5.15
N LEU A 555 8.87 53.16 -4.04
CA LEU A 555 9.97 53.97 -3.48
C LEU A 555 11.07 53.10 -2.84
N GLU A 556 10.69 52.02 -2.14
CA GLU A 556 11.65 51.06 -1.56
C GLU A 556 12.42 50.29 -2.66
N TRP A 557 11.78 49.99 -3.80
CA TRP A 557 12.47 49.48 -5.00
C TRP A 557 13.52 50.46 -5.53
N TRP A 558 13.14 51.72 -5.79
CA TRP A 558 14.09 52.76 -6.24
C TRP A 558 15.21 53.05 -5.23
N GLN A 559 15.01 52.79 -3.94
CA GLN A 559 16.04 52.87 -2.89
C GLN A 559 17.01 51.68 -2.91
N ASN A 560 16.52 50.48 -3.27
CA ASN A 560 17.38 49.32 -3.50
C ASN A 560 18.28 49.57 -4.73
N SER A 561 17.68 50.01 -5.84
CA SER A 561 18.34 50.48 -7.07
C SER A 561 19.28 51.67 -6.86
N GLY A 562 19.13 52.40 -5.76
CA GLY A 562 20.06 53.46 -5.31
C GLY A 562 19.83 54.84 -5.92
N VAL A 563 18.67 55.09 -6.51
CA VAL A 563 18.30 56.38 -7.13
C VAL A 563 17.69 57.35 -6.10
N VAL A 564 17.08 56.81 -5.04
CA VAL A 564 16.39 57.57 -3.97
C VAL A 564 16.84 57.05 -2.60
N TYR A 565 16.80 57.85 -1.54
CA TYR A 565 16.92 57.38 -0.16
C TYR A 565 15.88 57.99 0.79
N ALA A 566 15.50 57.23 1.82
CA ALA A 566 14.69 57.73 2.91
C ALA A 566 15.57 58.33 4.02
N SER A 567 15.14 59.45 4.60
CA SER A 567 15.76 60.03 5.80
C SER A 567 15.34 59.26 7.06
N SER A 568 16.32 58.94 7.93
CA SER A 568 16.11 58.29 9.23
C SER A 568 16.29 59.31 10.36
N GLY A 569 15.19 59.96 10.77
CA GLY A 569 15.15 60.89 11.90
C GLY A 569 13.91 60.66 12.77
N GLU A 570 13.97 61.04 14.05
CA GLU A 570 12.99 60.70 15.10
C GLU A 570 11.70 61.56 15.06
N SER A 571 11.16 61.84 13.88
CA SER A 571 9.91 62.60 13.70
C SER A 571 9.04 61.98 12.60
N GLU A 572 7.72 62.08 12.74
CA GLU A 572 6.74 61.14 12.17
C GLU A 572 6.57 61.21 10.63
N ALA A 573 7.31 62.07 9.94
CA ALA A 573 7.29 62.21 8.48
C ALA A 573 8.56 61.64 7.82
N LYS A 574 8.51 60.38 7.37
CA LYS A 574 9.54 59.83 6.46
C LYS A 574 9.58 60.64 5.16
N THR A 575 10.70 61.34 4.95
CA THR A 575 10.99 62.09 3.73
C THR A 575 11.92 61.28 2.82
N TRP A 576 11.65 61.33 1.53
CA TRP A 576 12.40 60.70 0.45
C TRP A 576 13.17 61.76 -0.34
N HIS A 577 14.42 61.46 -0.68
CA HIS A 577 15.38 62.40 -1.26
C HIS A 577 16.07 61.74 -2.45
N LEU A 578 16.34 62.48 -3.52
CA LEU A 578 17.18 61.98 -4.62
C LEU A 578 18.59 61.64 -4.11
N ALA A 579 19.20 60.56 -4.60
CA ALA A 579 20.49 60.09 -4.09
C ALA A 579 21.68 60.93 -4.58
N ASN A 580 22.61 61.24 -3.66
CA ASN A 580 23.88 61.88 -3.98
C ASN A 580 25.00 60.82 -3.99
N GLY A 581 25.40 60.36 -5.17
CA GLY A 581 26.47 59.37 -5.34
C GLY A 581 26.06 58.08 -6.08
N THR A 582 26.87 57.72 -7.07
CA THR A 582 26.51 56.80 -8.17
C THR A 582 26.83 55.32 -7.93
N SER A 583 27.42 54.95 -6.78
CA SER A 583 28.06 53.64 -6.52
C SER A 583 27.12 52.42 -6.43
N LYS A 584 25.82 52.60 -6.67
CA LYS A 584 24.83 51.54 -6.87
C LYS A 584 24.33 51.42 -8.32
N MET A 585 24.32 52.50 -9.09
CA MET A 585 23.70 52.52 -10.43
C MET A 585 24.40 51.59 -11.44
N GLU A 586 25.69 51.30 -11.27
CA GLU A 586 26.42 50.33 -12.09
C GLU A 586 25.81 48.92 -12.08
N ARG A 587 24.99 48.57 -11.07
CA ARG A 587 24.31 47.26 -11.00
C ARG A 587 23.10 47.14 -11.92
N LEU A 588 22.52 48.25 -12.35
CA LEU A 588 21.30 48.27 -13.17
C LEU A 588 21.53 47.82 -14.63
N GLN A 589 22.79 47.62 -15.05
CA GLN A 589 23.15 47.25 -16.42
C GLN A 589 23.12 45.73 -16.71
N VAL A 590 22.76 44.88 -15.75
CA VAL A 590 22.99 43.42 -15.82
C VAL A 590 21.71 42.58 -15.79
N GLU A 591 20.67 43.00 -15.07
CA GLU A 591 19.43 42.22 -14.91
C GLU A 591 18.37 42.72 -15.91
N HIS A 592 18.35 42.11 -17.09
CA HIS A 592 17.51 42.52 -18.23
C HIS A 592 16.18 41.74 -18.34
N ASP A 593 15.83 40.93 -17.34
CA ASP A 593 14.56 40.23 -17.26
C ASP A 593 13.59 40.94 -16.30
N PHE A 594 12.42 41.30 -16.84
CA PHE A 594 11.39 42.07 -16.17
C PHE A 594 10.47 41.11 -15.40
N GLU A 595 10.93 40.59 -14.25
CA GLU A 595 10.02 39.96 -13.28
C GLU A 595 9.13 41.05 -12.69
N GLU A 596 7.95 41.18 -13.28
CA GLU A 596 6.83 41.94 -12.74
C GLU A 596 6.44 41.31 -11.40
N ASP A 597 6.90 41.92 -10.31
CA ASP A 597 6.48 41.64 -8.94
C ASP A 597 5.00 42.04 -8.85
N VAL A 598 4.12 41.15 -9.33
CA VAL A 598 2.67 41.29 -9.29
C VAL A 598 2.31 41.37 -7.82
N SER A 599 2.04 42.57 -7.35
CA SER A 599 1.60 42.79 -5.98
C SER A 599 0.23 42.16 -5.82
N ASP A 600 0.18 41.01 -5.14
CA ASP A 600 -1.07 40.48 -4.59
C ASP A 600 -1.81 41.64 -3.90
N ASP A 601 -3.08 41.75 -4.22
CA ASP A 601 -3.85 42.97 -4.07
C ASP A 601 -3.98 43.36 -2.59
N ASP A 602 -3.37 44.49 -2.22
CA ASP A 602 -2.96 44.77 -0.84
C ASP A 602 -4.10 45.38 0.01
N LYS A 603 -5.26 44.71 -0.07
CA LYS A 603 -6.52 45.07 0.58
C LYS A 603 -6.72 44.12 1.77
N ASN A 604 -6.79 44.67 2.99
CA ASN A 604 -7.11 43.92 4.23
C ASN A 604 -6.21 42.69 4.50
N GLU A 605 -4.91 42.77 4.15
CA GLU A 605 -3.92 41.69 4.15
C GLU A 605 -3.98 40.76 5.40
N ASP A 606 -4.02 41.33 6.61
CA ASP A 606 -4.15 40.62 7.91
C ASP A 606 -5.32 39.62 8.01
N MET A 607 -6.35 39.77 7.17
CA MET A 607 -7.50 38.86 7.10
C MET A 607 -7.54 38.07 5.80
N GLU A 608 -7.39 38.71 4.63
CA GLU A 608 -7.57 38.00 3.34
C GLU A 608 -6.40 37.06 3.01
N ALA A 609 -5.15 37.37 3.36
CA ALA A 609 -4.04 36.41 3.23
C ALA A 609 -4.21 35.23 4.21
N VAL A 610 -4.75 35.49 5.41
CA VAL A 610 -5.01 34.46 6.43
C VAL A 610 -6.23 33.60 6.08
N ASP A 611 -7.24 34.14 5.40
CA ASP A 611 -8.38 33.40 4.87
C ASP A 611 -8.02 32.66 3.57
N ALA A 612 -7.09 33.17 2.76
CA ALA A 612 -6.47 32.40 1.68
C ALA A 612 -5.64 31.22 2.21
N LEU A 613 -5.01 31.34 3.39
CA LEU A 613 -4.39 30.21 4.10
C LEU A 613 -5.40 29.21 4.67
N GLU A 614 -6.68 29.59 4.84
CA GLU A 614 -7.75 28.68 5.29
C GLU A 614 -8.03 27.57 4.28
N GLN A 615 -7.89 27.82 2.97
CA GLN A 615 -8.07 26.78 1.95
C GLN A 615 -7.04 25.63 2.14
N TYR A 616 -5.85 25.95 2.65
CA TYR A 616 -4.82 24.99 2.97
C TYR A 616 -4.96 24.40 4.38
N TRP A 617 -5.93 24.82 5.20
CA TRP A 617 -6.03 24.37 6.60
C TRP A 617 -6.21 22.84 6.73
N ILE A 618 -6.99 22.21 5.86
CA ILE A 618 -7.14 20.74 5.82
C ILE A 618 -5.78 20.06 5.59
N TYR A 619 -5.02 20.60 4.64
CA TYR A 619 -3.67 20.14 4.32
C TYR A 619 -2.70 20.37 5.50
N THR A 620 -2.61 21.60 6.03
CA THR A 620 -1.71 21.97 7.13
C THR A 620 -2.01 21.19 8.41
N LYS A 621 -3.30 20.93 8.70
CA LYS A 621 -3.74 20.07 9.79
C LYS A 621 -3.21 18.64 9.64
N SER A 622 -3.28 18.07 8.44
CA SER A 622 -2.70 16.75 8.13
C SER A 622 -1.17 16.76 8.29
N PHE A 623 -0.49 17.81 7.83
CA PHE A 623 0.97 17.95 7.96
C PHE A 623 1.42 18.01 9.44
N ILE A 624 0.81 18.89 10.25
CA ILE A 624 1.12 19.04 11.69
C ILE A 624 0.70 17.81 12.50
N ALA A 625 -0.32 17.06 12.06
CA ALA A 625 -0.69 15.79 12.68
C ALA A 625 0.44 14.74 12.54
N ASN A 626 0.99 14.62 11.32
CA ASN A 626 1.92 13.56 10.94
C ASN A 626 3.38 13.78 11.39
N GLN A 627 3.81 15.02 11.66
CA GLN A 627 5.18 15.32 12.12
C GLN A 627 5.30 15.58 13.63
N GLU A 628 6.54 15.74 14.12
CA GLU A 628 6.82 16.35 15.43
C GLU A 628 6.51 17.87 15.41
N PRO A 629 6.52 18.60 16.55
CA PRO A 629 6.07 20.00 16.59
C PRO A 629 6.76 20.89 15.55
N VAL A 630 5.97 21.58 14.75
CA VAL A 630 6.42 22.28 13.53
C VAL A 630 6.56 23.76 13.84
N LYS A 631 7.67 24.38 13.42
CA LYS A 631 7.81 25.84 13.48
C LYS A 631 7.20 26.54 12.27
N ALA A 632 6.86 27.82 12.41
CA ALA A 632 6.29 28.63 11.33
C ALA A 632 7.20 28.74 10.09
N GLU A 633 8.53 28.81 10.23
CA GLU A 633 9.45 28.96 9.07
C GLU A 633 9.40 27.74 8.15
N ARG A 634 9.16 26.54 8.70
CA ARG A 634 9.02 25.31 7.90
C ARG A 634 7.69 25.28 7.14
N LEU A 635 6.62 25.81 7.72
CA LEU A 635 5.32 25.93 7.06
C LEU A 635 5.33 27.03 5.99
N HIS A 636 5.93 28.19 6.27
CA HIS A 636 6.23 29.24 5.29
C HIS A 636 7.04 28.69 4.09
N THR A 637 8.06 27.86 4.34
CA THR A 637 8.79 27.17 3.25
C THR A 637 7.88 26.30 2.38
N ILE A 638 6.91 25.60 2.99
CA ILE A 638 5.98 24.70 2.29
C ILE A 638 4.90 25.49 1.52
N PHE A 639 4.33 26.54 2.11
CA PHE A 639 3.36 27.39 1.42
C PHE A 639 4.00 28.13 0.22
N ARG A 640 5.27 28.55 0.34
CA ARG A 640 6.02 29.09 -0.83
C ARG A 640 6.34 28.06 -1.91
N MET A 641 6.25 26.75 -1.61
CA MET A 641 6.34 25.68 -2.62
C MET A 641 5.00 25.40 -3.32
N PHE A 642 3.90 26.02 -2.89
CA PHE A 642 2.60 25.97 -3.56
C PHE A 642 2.29 27.23 -4.39
N ALA A 643 3.07 28.30 -4.22
CA ALA A 643 3.03 29.46 -5.10
C ALA A 643 3.63 29.11 -6.48
N SER A 644 3.10 29.73 -7.55
CA SER A 644 3.70 29.58 -8.88
C SER A 644 5.11 30.19 -8.92
N PRO A 645 6.03 29.69 -9.78
CA PRO A 645 7.24 30.43 -10.11
C PRO A 645 6.85 31.83 -10.63
N GLY A 646 7.32 32.88 -9.96
CA GLY A 646 6.92 34.27 -10.24
C GLY A 646 5.74 34.82 -9.40
N GLN A 647 5.31 34.15 -8.32
CA GLN A 647 4.43 34.74 -7.29
C GLN A 647 5.14 34.86 -5.93
N HIS A 648 4.93 35.99 -5.25
CA HIS A 648 5.41 36.24 -3.90
C HIS A 648 4.58 35.46 -2.86
N GLY A 649 4.92 34.18 -2.63
CA GLY A 649 4.19 33.34 -1.67
C GLY A 649 4.19 33.90 -0.24
N PRO A 650 3.22 33.47 0.61
CA PRO A 650 2.83 34.15 1.84
C PRO A 650 3.98 34.31 2.83
N THR A 651 4.01 35.45 3.53
CA THR A 651 5.11 35.84 4.40
C THR A 651 5.18 34.97 5.66
N LEU A 652 6.30 35.08 6.38
CA LEU A 652 6.43 34.42 7.68
C LEU A 652 5.43 34.98 8.70
N GLU A 653 5.04 36.24 8.58
CA GLU A 653 4.12 36.90 9.52
C GLU A 653 2.68 36.45 9.29
N ASP A 654 2.22 36.31 8.04
CA ASP A 654 0.91 35.74 7.69
C ASP A 654 0.76 34.30 8.20
N VAL A 655 1.81 33.49 8.02
CA VAL A 655 1.86 32.11 8.49
C VAL A 655 1.84 32.05 10.02
N VAL A 656 2.49 32.98 10.70
CA VAL A 656 2.39 33.11 12.16
C VAL A 656 0.99 33.57 12.59
N ALA A 657 0.38 34.55 11.92
CA ALA A 657 -0.95 35.06 12.21
C ALA A 657 -2.03 33.97 12.01
N PHE A 658 -1.96 33.22 10.91
CA PHE A 658 -2.79 32.04 10.64
C PHE A 658 -2.67 30.98 11.74
N LEU A 659 -1.44 30.59 12.11
CA LEU A 659 -1.23 29.60 13.15
C LEU A 659 -1.69 30.11 14.52
N GLN A 660 -1.53 31.40 14.84
CA GLN A 660 -2.08 32.02 16.05
C GLN A 660 -3.62 32.08 16.04
N ARG A 661 -4.27 32.34 14.88
CA ARG A 661 -5.73 32.24 14.71
C ARG A 661 -6.21 30.83 15.02
N LYS A 662 -5.48 29.79 14.60
CA LYS A 662 -5.74 28.38 14.96
C LYS A 662 -5.45 28.03 16.42
N VAL A 663 -4.48 28.68 17.07
CA VAL A 663 -4.29 28.57 18.54
C VAL A 663 -5.48 29.19 19.28
N LYS A 664 -5.92 30.39 18.88
CA LYS A 664 -7.07 31.10 19.46
C LYS A 664 -8.40 30.34 19.29
N MET A 665 -8.48 29.46 18.28
CA MET A 665 -9.61 28.54 18.04
C MET A 665 -9.52 27.19 18.79
N ASN A 666 -8.50 26.98 19.65
CA ASN A 666 -8.22 25.69 20.31
C ASN A 666 -8.03 24.50 19.34
N LEU A 667 -7.47 24.78 18.15
CA LEU A 667 -7.10 23.77 17.15
C LEU A 667 -5.60 23.47 17.18
N LEU A 668 -4.78 24.46 17.54
CA LEU A 668 -3.35 24.32 17.80
C LEU A 668 -3.01 24.76 19.22
N SER A 669 -1.86 24.31 19.69
CA SER A 669 -1.13 24.77 20.87
C SER A 669 0.24 25.26 20.40
N CYS A 670 0.73 26.37 20.95
CA CYS A 670 2.05 26.92 20.66
C CYS A 670 2.87 26.96 21.95
N VAL A 671 4.09 26.40 21.91
CA VAL A 671 5.05 26.44 23.02
C VAL A 671 6.42 26.77 22.45
N ASN A 672 7.03 27.87 22.89
CA ASN A 672 8.35 28.33 22.44
C ASN A 672 8.48 28.43 20.90
N GLY A 673 7.44 28.89 20.20
CA GLY A 673 7.41 29.02 18.73
C GLY A 673 7.16 27.72 17.95
N LEU A 674 6.96 26.59 18.64
CA LEU A 674 6.61 25.30 18.04
C LEU A 674 5.10 25.08 18.11
N TYR A 675 4.48 24.85 16.96
CA TYR A 675 3.04 24.61 16.81
C TYR A 675 2.73 23.11 16.77
N LYS A 676 1.64 22.73 17.43
CA LYS A 676 1.26 21.33 17.67
C LYS A 676 -0.25 21.26 17.87
N LEU A 677 -0.96 20.35 17.20
CA LEU A 677 -2.40 20.13 17.39
C LEU A 677 -2.77 20.02 18.88
N ASP A 678 -3.76 20.80 19.30
CA ASP A 678 -4.21 20.78 20.68
C ASP A 678 -4.94 19.45 21.00
N LYS A 679 -4.77 18.99 22.23
CA LYS A 679 -5.14 17.64 22.67
C LYS A 679 -6.55 17.54 23.25
N ALA A 680 -7.31 18.62 23.37
CA ALA A 680 -8.74 18.54 23.70
C ALA A 680 -9.58 17.98 22.54
N SER A 681 -9.24 18.33 21.30
CA SER A 681 -9.97 17.96 20.08
C SER A 681 -9.24 16.94 19.18
N TYR A 682 -8.00 16.56 19.53
CA TYR A 682 -7.17 15.63 18.74
C TYR A 682 -6.50 14.51 19.57
N GLN A 683 -7.16 14.01 20.62
CA GLN A 683 -6.68 12.85 21.40
C GLN A 683 -7.27 11.52 20.92
N TYR A 684 -6.62 10.93 19.90
CA TYR A 684 -6.46 9.47 19.82
C TYR A 684 -5.22 9.04 19.01
N ALA A 685 -4.80 9.82 18.01
CA ALA A 685 -3.69 9.46 17.11
C ALA A 685 -2.26 9.59 17.71
N LYS A 686 -2.07 10.29 18.85
CA LYS A 686 -0.74 10.76 19.31
C LYS A 686 -0.36 10.29 20.73
N TRP A 687 -0.57 8.99 21.01
CA TRP A 687 -0.06 8.26 22.19
C TRP A 687 0.94 7.13 21.85
N TYR A 688 1.02 6.67 20.59
CA TYR A 688 1.74 5.44 20.21
C TYR A 688 3.07 5.63 19.44
N ARG A 689 3.69 6.82 19.49
CA ARG A 689 4.95 7.12 18.76
C ARG A 689 6.09 7.73 19.62
N ALA A 690 6.03 7.61 20.95
CA ALA A 690 7.02 8.25 21.83
C ALA A 690 7.50 7.33 22.98
N LYS A 691 8.23 6.26 22.65
CA LYS A 691 9.17 5.60 23.58
C LYS A 691 10.21 4.74 22.84
N GLN A 692 11.41 4.70 23.42
CA GLN A 692 12.54 3.80 23.11
C GLN A 692 13.33 4.03 21.81
N SER A 693 14.23 5.01 21.89
CA SER A 693 15.66 4.88 21.55
C SER A 693 16.45 5.49 22.76
N PRO A 694 17.70 5.09 23.08
CA PRO A 694 18.62 4.22 22.35
C PRO A 694 19.12 2.99 23.13
N LEU A 695 19.55 1.96 22.40
CA LEU A 695 20.72 1.11 22.70
C LEU A 695 20.91 0.09 21.58
N CYS A 696 21.73 0.43 20.58
CA CYS A 696 22.23 -0.53 19.59
C CYS A 696 23.75 -0.47 19.59
N CYS A 697 24.39 -1.44 20.25
CA CYS A 697 25.80 -1.72 20.00
C CYS A 697 25.95 -2.37 18.62
N CYS A 698 27.12 -2.21 18.03
CA CYS A 698 27.42 -2.71 16.68
C CYS A 698 27.30 -4.23 16.59
N ILE A 699 26.77 -4.72 15.47
CA ILE A 699 27.45 -5.68 14.59
C ILE A 699 26.94 -5.42 13.17
N SER A 700 27.86 -5.20 12.24
CA SER A 700 27.61 -5.07 10.81
C SER A 700 27.27 -6.43 10.21
N SER A 701 26.26 -6.50 9.33
CA SER A 701 26.08 -7.65 8.44
C SER A 701 26.97 -7.46 7.21
N GLU A 702 28.27 -7.72 7.38
CA GLU A 702 29.28 -7.54 6.34
C GLU A 702 29.09 -8.50 5.15
N GLU A 703 29.06 -7.86 3.97
CA GLU A 703 29.68 -8.26 2.70
C GLU A 703 29.92 -9.76 2.43
N PHE A 704 29.21 -10.28 1.42
CA PHE A 704 29.47 -11.60 0.83
C PHE A 704 30.43 -11.54 -0.37
N GLU A 705 31.47 -10.72 -0.30
CA GLU A 705 32.61 -10.78 -1.24
C GLU A 705 33.65 -11.79 -0.74
N VAL A 706 33.52 -13.04 -1.17
CA VAL A 706 34.60 -14.02 -1.02
C VAL A 706 35.60 -13.80 -2.16
N SER A 707 36.61 -12.97 -1.91
CA SER A 707 37.81 -12.94 -2.76
C SER A 707 38.48 -14.31 -2.80
N ILE A 708 39.13 -14.62 -3.92
CA ILE A 708 39.73 -15.93 -4.23
C ILE A 708 40.93 -16.26 -3.31
N ASP A 709 41.55 -15.24 -2.70
CA ASP A 709 42.81 -15.37 -1.94
C ASP A 709 42.72 -16.14 -0.60
N CYS A 710 41.51 -16.39 -0.06
CA CYS A 710 41.37 -17.00 1.27
C CYS A 710 41.61 -18.53 1.29
N MET A 711 41.81 -19.17 0.14
CA MET A 711 41.90 -20.64 0.01
C MET A 711 43.30 -21.25 0.20
N GLN A 712 44.34 -20.48 0.54
CA GLN A 712 45.72 -21.00 0.72
C GLN A 712 46.19 -21.22 2.18
N LEU A 713 45.37 -20.94 3.21
CA LEU A 713 45.80 -20.98 4.62
C LEU A 713 45.23 -22.10 5.51
N LEU A 714 44.27 -22.91 5.05
CA LEU A 714 43.55 -23.88 5.90
C LEU A 714 44.02 -25.35 5.80
N CYS A 715 45.22 -25.61 5.28
CA CYS A 715 45.77 -26.96 5.12
C CYS A 715 46.73 -27.44 6.24
N ARG A 716 46.75 -26.80 7.43
CA ARG A 716 47.64 -27.20 8.56
C ARG A 716 47.04 -27.03 9.97
N SER A 717 46.12 -27.92 10.36
CA SER A 717 45.76 -28.09 11.79
C SER A 717 45.03 -29.41 12.12
N VAL A 718 45.38 -30.54 11.47
CA VAL A 718 44.89 -31.88 11.83
C VAL A 718 45.89 -32.62 12.72
N LEU A 719 46.04 -32.17 13.97
CA LEU A 719 46.61 -32.98 15.06
C LEU A 719 46.21 -32.37 16.43
N LEU A 720 46.01 -33.23 17.44
CA LEU A 720 45.63 -32.92 18.84
C LEU A 720 44.14 -32.65 19.14
N PHE A 721 43.29 -33.68 19.11
CA PHE A 721 42.26 -33.83 20.16
C PHE A 721 41.85 -35.29 20.47
N VAL A 722 42.82 -36.17 20.73
CA VAL A 722 42.55 -37.52 21.27
C VAL A 722 43.43 -37.80 22.49
N THR A 723 42.89 -37.61 23.70
CA THR A 723 42.99 -38.52 24.87
C THR A 723 42.55 -37.83 26.18
N ARG A 724 41.47 -38.31 26.83
CA ARG A 724 41.53 -38.86 28.21
C ARG A 724 40.19 -39.44 28.72
N THR A 725 40.37 -40.53 29.46
CA THR A 725 39.51 -41.24 30.44
C THR A 725 38.40 -40.43 31.15
N ILE A 726 37.18 -40.91 31.48
CA ILE A 726 36.61 -42.20 31.97
C ILE A 726 36.21 -42.17 33.48
N LEU A 727 34.89 -42.23 33.73
CA LEU A 727 34.07 -42.50 34.96
C LEU A 727 34.03 -41.47 36.14
N PRO A 728 32.92 -41.41 36.95
CA PRO A 728 32.54 -40.30 37.87
C PRO A 728 32.66 -40.68 39.40
N PRO A 729 31.66 -40.77 40.35
CA PRO A 729 30.16 -40.70 40.34
C PRO A 729 29.39 -39.96 41.51
N LEU A 730 28.12 -39.53 41.27
CA LEU A 730 26.96 -39.43 42.22
C LEU A 730 26.98 -38.42 43.43
N PRO A 731 25.89 -38.22 44.21
CA PRO A 731 24.53 -37.74 43.83
C PRO A 731 23.97 -36.66 44.83
N ILE A 732 22.65 -36.68 45.17
CA ILE A 732 21.90 -35.86 46.16
C ILE A 732 21.52 -34.43 45.65
N LEU A 733 20.30 -33.87 45.82
CA LEU A 733 19.05 -34.32 46.50
C LEU A 733 17.75 -34.00 45.69
N PHE A 734 16.73 -33.37 46.32
CA PHE A 734 15.33 -33.07 45.93
C PHE A 734 14.93 -31.70 46.58
N PRO A 735 13.75 -31.02 46.39
CA PRO A 735 12.40 -31.63 46.50
C PRO A 735 11.15 -31.02 45.76
N TYR A 736 10.35 -31.88 45.12
CA TYR A 736 8.86 -31.93 45.17
C TYR A 736 8.02 -30.70 44.63
N PHE A 737 6.65 -30.66 44.58
CA PHE A 737 5.54 -31.51 45.10
C PHE A 737 4.24 -31.43 44.21
N LEU A 738 3.70 -32.56 43.71
CA LEU A 738 2.30 -32.79 43.21
C LEU A 738 1.75 -31.92 42.01
N LYS A 739 0.60 -32.23 41.35
CA LYS A 739 -0.33 -33.39 41.37
C LYS A 739 -0.91 -33.74 39.98
N THR A 740 -1.43 -34.96 39.87
CA THR A 740 -2.28 -35.53 38.81
C THR A 740 -3.45 -34.64 38.32
N VAL A 741 -3.66 -34.62 36.99
CA VAL A 741 -4.99 -34.53 36.36
C VAL A 741 -5.05 -35.56 35.23
N GLN A 742 -6.18 -36.28 35.11
CA GLN A 742 -6.45 -37.13 33.95
C GLN A 742 -6.96 -36.26 32.80
N GLN A 743 -6.36 -36.34 31.61
CA GLN A 743 -7.08 -35.96 30.40
C GLN A 743 -7.82 -37.18 29.86
N SER A 744 -9.13 -37.17 30.09
CA SER A 744 -10.10 -38.03 29.44
C SER A 744 -10.02 -37.89 27.91
N THR A 745 -10.30 -38.98 27.20
CA THR A 745 -10.70 -38.92 25.80
C THR A 745 -12.01 -38.13 25.69
N MET A 746 -11.94 -36.83 25.40
CA MET A 746 -13.12 -36.10 24.94
C MET A 746 -13.42 -36.54 23.52
N CYS A 747 -14.54 -37.25 23.36
CA CYS A 747 -15.06 -37.59 22.05
C CYS A 747 -15.52 -36.28 21.38
N SER A 748 -15.02 -36.00 20.17
CA SER A 748 -15.57 -34.93 19.35
C SER A 748 -16.99 -35.33 18.91
N THR A 749 -17.99 -34.79 19.61
CA THR A 749 -19.41 -34.89 19.24
C THR A 749 -19.62 -34.15 17.93
N LYS A 750 -19.49 -34.86 16.82
CA LYS A 750 -19.75 -34.31 15.49
C LYS A 750 -21.24 -34.07 15.31
N TYR A 751 -21.64 -32.81 15.42
CA TYR A 751 -22.93 -32.35 14.91
C TYR A 751 -22.98 -32.58 13.39
N THR A 752 -24.17 -32.83 12.88
CA THR A 752 -24.44 -32.96 11.45
C THR A 752 -25.70 -32.19 11.10
N THR A 753 -25.88 -31.84 9.83
CA THR A 753 -27.04 -31.06 9.36
C THR A 753 -27.83 -31.80 8.29
N GLU A 754 -29.10 -31.44 8.16
CA GLU A 754 -29.99 -31.92 7.11
C GLU A 754 -30.73 -30.73 6.49
N GLU A 755 -30.66 -30.61 5.17
CA GLU A 755 -31.17 -29.48 4.40
C GLU A 755 -32.48 -29.86 3.69
N PHE A 756 -33.49 -29.00 3.82
CA PHE A 756 -34.83 -29.19 3.25
C PHE A 756 -35.23 -27.99 2.37
N GLY A 757 -36.13 -28.24 1.42
CA GLY A 757 -36.56 -27.26 0.42
C GLY A 757 -35.53 -26.98 -0.70
N SER A 758 -35.81 -25.98 -1.53
CA SER A 758 -34.85 -25.44 -2.49
C SER A 758 -33.96 -24.38 -1.84
N LEU A 759 -32.64 -24.47 -1.99
CA LEU A 759 -31.73 -23.35 -1.64
C LEU A 759 -32.18 -22.06 -2.36
N TYR A 760 -32.07 -20.92 -1.65
CA TYR A 760 -32.60 -19.61 -2.05
C TYR A 760 -34.14 -19.53 -2.15
N GLY A 761 -34.86 -20.53 -1.64
CA GLY A 761 -36.30 -20.49 -1.45
C GLY A 761 -36.72 -20.08 -0.03
N LEU A 762 -37.93 -19.52 0.11
CA LEU A 762 -38.57 -19.26 1.40
C LEU A 762 -38.79 -20.55 2.23
N ASP A 763 -38.85 -21.67 1.53
CA ASP A 763 -38.95 -23.05 2.00
C ASP A 763 -37.63 -23.68 2.48
N TYR A 764 -36.48 -23.02 2.26
CA TYR A 764 -35.18 -23.56 2.65
C TYR A 764 -35.01 -23.59 4.17
N ARG A 765 -34.60 -24.74 4.73
CA ARG A 765 -34.27 -24.90 6.16
C ARG A 765 -33.08 -25.83 6.35
N VAL A 766 -32.20 -25.49 7.29
CA VAL A 766 -31.11 -26.36 7.77
C VAL A 766 -31.37 -26.73 9.23
N TYR A 767 -31.68 -28.00 9.47
CA TYR A 767 -31.86 -28.56 10.81
C TYR A 767 -30.58 -29.26 11.27
N PHE A 768 -30.37 -29.31 12.58
CA PHE A 768 -29.17 -29.87 13.21
C PHE A 768 -29.47 -31.21 13.88
N LYS A 769 -28.44 -32.06 13.95
CA LYS A 769 -28.45 -33.36 14.61
C LYS A 769 -27.23 -33.54 15.50
N ASP A 770 -27.44 -34.20 16.62
CA ASP A 770 -26.37 -34.63 17.52
C ASP A 770 -25.57 -35.82 16.97
N GLY A 771 -24.57 -36.28 17.74
CA GLY A 771 -23.77 -37.45 17.38
C GLY A 771 -24.53 -38.79 17.38
N ASN A 772 -25.77 -38.83 17.86
CA ASN A 772 -26.66 -39.99 17.82
C ASN A 772 -27.66 -39.92 16.65
N GLY A 773 -27.69 -38.82 15.89
CA GLY A 773 -28.62 -38.58 14.78
C GLY A 773 -30.00 -38.03 15.21
N CYS A 774 -30.16 -37.66 16.48
CA CYS A 774 -31.36 -37.01 17.00
C CYS A 774 -31.35 -35.51 16.61
N PHE A 775 -32.50 -34.98 16.19
CA PHE A 775 -32.64 -33.55 15.88
C PHE A 775 -32.51 -32.69 17.14
N ILE A 776 -31.85 -31.55 17.01
CA ILE A 776 -31.54 -30.60 18.09
C ILE A 776 -31.72 -29.14 17.63
N SER A 777 -31.94 -28.23 18.58
CA SER A 777 -31.85 -26.78 18.37
C SER A 777 -30.37 -26.35 18.30
N PRO A 778 -29.88 -25.72 17.22
CA PRO A 778 -28.54 -25.13 17.21
C PRO A 778 -28.38 -24.02 18.23
N TRP A 779 -29.46 -23.34 18.64
CA TRP A 779 -29.40 -22.24 19.61
C TRP A 779 -29.32 -22.74 21.06
N HIS A 780 -30.04 -23.80 21.41
CA HIS A 780 -30.21 -24.21 22.81
C HIS A 780 -29.46 -25.50 23.19
N ASP A 781 -29.44 -26.49 22.31
CA ASP A 781 -28.87 -27.81 22.64
C ASP A 781 -27.34 -27.88 22.48
N ILE A 782 -26.76 -27.07 21.60
CA ILE A 782 -25.30 -26.97 21.42
C ILE A 782 -24.72 -26.17 22.61
N PRO A 783 -23.77 -26.71 23.40
CA PRO A 783 -23.20 -25.98 24.53
C PRO A 783 -22.42 -24.73 24.08
N LEU A 784 -22.54 -23.61 24.80
CA LEU A 784 -21.72 -22.41 24.55
C LEU A 784 -20.21 -22.71 24.55
N TYR A 785 -19.75 -23.50 25.52
CA TYR A 785 -18.34 -23.81 25.72
C TYR A 785 -17.94 -25.18 25.18
N VAL A 786 -16.86 -25.20 24.40
CA VAL A 786 -16.07 -26.42 24.10
C VAL A 786 -15.09 -26.68 25.25
N ASN A 787 -14.49 -25.60 25.78
CA ASN A 787 -13.62 -25.63 26.95
C ASN A 787 -13.71 -24.29 27.68
N GLU A 788 -14.45 -24.27 28.80
CA GLU A 788 -14.69 -23.06 29.58
C GLU A 788 -13.42 -22.49 30.21
N SER A 789 -12.50 -23.34 30.66
CA SER A 789 -11.24 -22.94 31.29
C SER A 789 -10.30 -22.23 30.31
N ASN A 790 -10.29 -22.67 29.05
CA ASN A 790 -9.49 -22.09 27.97
C ASN A 790 -10.25 -21.04 27.14
N LYS A 791 -11.51 -20.72 27.51
CA LYS A 791 -12.42 -19.82 26.77
C LYS A 791 -12.51 -20.14 25.26
N ILE A 792 -12.70 -21.43 24.96
CA ILE A 792 -13.00 -21.93 23.61
C ILE A 792 -14.50 -22.19 23.52
N TYR A 793 -15.14 -21.59 22.53
CA TYR A 793 -16.59 -21.56 22.33
C TYR A 793 -17.00 -22.41 21.13
N ASN A 794 -18.24 -22.90 21.10
CA ASN A 794 -18.85 -23.36 19.84
C ASN A 794 -19.40 -22.13 19.09
N MET A 795 -19.19 -22.07 17.78
CA MET A 795 -19.85 -21.14 16.86
C MET A 795 -20.60 -21.94 15.81
N ILE A 796 -21.82 -21.51 15.48
CA ILE A 796 -22.60 -22.05 14.37
C ILE A 796 -22.35 -21.14 13.16
N ILE A 797 -21.88 -21.70 12.05
CA ILE A 797 -21.71 -20.96 10.80
C ILE A 797 -23.05 -20.86 10.08
N GLU A 798 -23.51 -19.64 9.83
CA GLU A 798 -24.75 -19.36 9.11
C GLU A 798 -24.48 -18.95 7.67
N ILE A 799 -23.50 -18.05 7.48
CA ILE A 799 -23.15 -17.45 6.19
C ILE A 799 -21.66 -17.68 5.89
N PRO A 800 -21.33 -18.56 4.92
CA PRO A 800 -19.97 -18.74 4.42
C PRO A 800 -19.38 -17.46 3.83
N ARG A 801 -18.07 -17.28 3.99
CA ARG A 801 -17.35 -16.14 3.42
C ARG A 801 -17.54 -16.01 1.90
N TRP A 802 -17.69 -14.78 1.44
CA TRP A 802 -17.98 -14.32 0.08
C TRP A 802 -19.32 -14.78 -0.50
N THR A 803 -20.27 -15.16 0.35
CA THR A 803 -21.68 -15.36 -0.03
C THR A 803 -22.55 -14.16 0.37
N ASN A 804 -23.70 -14.01 -0.30
CA ASN A 804 -24.57 -12.84 -0.19
C ASN A 804 -25.91 -13.10 0.52
N ALA A 805 -26.34 -14.36 0.67
CA ALA A 805 -27.63 -14.67 1.29
C ALA A 805 -27.56 -14.41 2.81
N LYS A 806 -28.44 -13.56 3.35
CA LYS A 806 -28.54 -13.40 4.82
C LYS A 806 -29.28 -14.62 5.37
N MET A 807 -28.51 -15.57 5.89
CA MET A 807 -28.98 -16.77 6.57
C MET A 807 -28.80 -16.57 8.08
N GLU A 808 -29.75 -17.05 8.87
CA GLU A 808 -29.84 -16.81 10.32
C GLU A 808 -30.56 -17.96 11.04
N ILE A 809 -30.20 -18.22 12.29
CA ILE A 809 -30.94 -19.09 13.22
C ILE A 809 -32.35 -18.49 13.43
N SER A 810 -33.37 -19.28 13.10
CA SER A 810 -34.76 -18.84 13.23
C SER A 810 -35.25 -18.92 14.69
N THR A 811 -34.96 -17.88 15.48
CA THR A 811 -35.30 -17.73 16.91
C THR A 811 -36.79 -17.91 17.27
N LYS A 812 -37.69 -17.95 16.29
CA LYS A 812 -39.15 -18.12 16.44
C LYS A 812 -39.72 -19.42 15.87
N GLU A 813 -38.92 -20.27 15.22
CA GLU A 813 -39.38 -21.57 14.68
C GLU A 813 -38.92 -22.73 15.58
N SER A 814 -39.73 -23.79 15.66
CA SER A 814 -39.41 -25.02 16.40
C SER A 814 -38.16 -25.69 15.84
N MET A 815 -37.30 -26.21 16.71
CA MET A 815 -35.90 -26.64 16.43
C MET A 815 -34.96 -25.51 15.97
N THR A 816 -35.40 -24.24 15.98
CA THR A 816 -34.62 -23.04 15.61
C THR A 816 -33.68 -23.22 14.39
N PRO A 817 -34.16 -23.76 13.25
CA PRO A 817 -33.32 -24.04 12.08
C PRO A 817 -32.71 -22.78 11.48
N ILE A 818 -31.58 -22.93 10.77
CA ILE A 818 -31.10 -21.82 9.92
C ILE A 818 -32.03 -21.69 8.71
N LYS A 819 -32.42 -20.45 8.40
CA LYS A 819 -33.20 -20.09 7.20
C LYS A 819 -32.64 -18.81 6.58
N GLN A 820 -33.16 -18.41 5.41
CA GLN A 820 -32.86 -17.10 4.84
C GLN A 820 -33.84 -16.05 5.40
N ASP A 821 -33.33 -14.87 5.78
CA ASP A 821 -34.10 -13.67 6.12
C ASP A 821 -35.04 -13.31 4.95
N VAL A 822 -36.24 -12.82 5.24
CA VAL A 822 -37.29 -12.52 4.25
C VAL A 822 -37.72 -11.06 4.34
N LYS A 823 -37.42 -10.28 3.31
CA LYS A 823 -37.76 -8.85 3.24
C LYS A 823 -38.72 -8.59 2.08
N ASN A 824 -39.83 -7.92 2.35
CA ASN A 824 -40.92 -7.65 1.39
C ASN A 824 -41.51 -8.92 0.72
N GLY A 825 -41.36 -10.09 1.35
CA GLY A 825 -41.80 -11.38 0.81
C GLY A 825 -40.76 -12.12 -0.05
N GLU A 826 -39.59 -11.52 -0.30
CA GLU A 826 -38.49 -12.13 -1.05
C GLU A 826 -37.32 -12.56 -0.13
N PRO A 827 -36.57 -13.63 -0.47
CA PRO A 827 -35.35 -14.00 0.25
C PRO A 827 -34.30 -12.89 0.20
N ARG A 828 -33.80 -12.46 1.36
CA ARG A 828 -32.90 -11.31 1.50
C ARG A 828 -31.46 -11.70 1.15
N PHE A 829 -30.85 -10.88 0.31
CA PHE A 829 -29.42 -10.90 0.03
C PHE A 829 -28.82 -9.54 0.42
N VAL A 830 -27.59 -9.54 0.93
CA VAL A 830 -26.78 -8.33 1.10
C VAL A 830 -26.14 -7.99 -0.24
N ASP A 831 -26.27 -6.72 -0.64
CA ASP A 831 -25.76 -6.20 -1.90
C ASP A 831 -24.22 -6.07 -1.88
N ASN A 832 -23.57 -6.23 -3.03
CA ASN A 832 -22.11 -6.05 -3.14
C ASN A 832 -21.78 -4.56 -3.24
N PHE A 833 -20.89 -4.06 -2.38
CA PHE A 833 -20.46 -2.67 -2.38
C PHE A 833 -18.93 -2.58 -2.33
N PHE A 834 -18.34 -1.82 -3.23
CA PHE A 834 -16.91 -1.86 -3.49
C PHE A 834 -16.10 -1.39 -2.26
N PRO A 835 -15.05 -2.13 -1.83
CA PRO A 835 -14.42 -3.29 -2.48
C PRO A 835 -14.92 -4.67 -1.99
N PHE A 836 -15.99 -4.74 -1.20
CA PHE A 836 -16.39 -5.95 -0.47
C PHE A 836 -17.44 -6.80 -1.22
N LYS A 837 -17.11 -8.08 -1.45
CA LYS A 837 -18.04 -9.08 -1.99
C LYS A 837 -18.68 -9.89 -0.85
N GLY A 838 -20.00 -9.74 -0.70
CA GLY A 838 -20.81 -10.46 0.30
C GLY A 838 -20.31 -10.23 1.72
N TYR A 839 -20.51 -11.22 2.58
CA TYR A 839 -19.87 -11.27 3.90
C TYR A 839 -18.40 -11.63 3.74
N ILE A 840 -17.48 -10.81 4.25
CA ILE A 840 -16.02 -10.97 4.05
C ILE A 840 -15.32 -11.78 5.18
N TRP A 841 -16.11 -12.44 6.03
CA TRP A 841 -15.76 -13.43 7.07
C TRP A 841 -16.69 -14.63 6.94
N ASN A 842 -16.41 -15.75 7.63
CA ASN A 842 -17.48 -16.70 7.92
C ASN A 842 -18.29 -16.11 9.10
N TYR A 843 -19.61 -16.10 9.00
CA TYR A 843 -20.49 -15.36 9.93
C TYR A 843 -21.55 -16.29 10.54
N GLY A 844 -21.93 -16.01 11.78
CA GLY A 844 -22.99 -16.68 12.52
C GLY A 844 -22.82 -16.48 14.02
N ALA A 845 -23.55 -17.22 14.85
CA ALA A 845 -23.68 -16.92 16.28
C ALA A 845 -23.00 -17.90 17.24
N LEU A 846 -22.85 -17.49 18.51
CA LEU A 846 -22.61 -18.41 19.64
C LEU A 846 -23.93 -18.97 20.18
N PRO A 847 -24.04 -20.29 20.43
CA PRO A 847 -25.24 -20.87 21.00
C PRO A 847 -25.36 -20.52 22.48
N GLN A 848 -26.57 -20.64 23.02
CA GLN A 848 -26.90 -20.37 24.43
C GLN A 848 -26.59 -18.93 24.86
N THR A 849 -26.70 -17.98 23.94
CA THR A 849 -26.57 -16.53 24.17
C THR A 849 -27.82 -15.82 23.66
N TRP A 850 -28.13 -14.64 24.20
CA TRP A 850 -29.27 -13.83 23.77
C TRP A 850 -29.09 -12.37 24.18
N GLU A 851 -29.37 -11.43 23.27
CA GLU A 851 -29.35 -10.00 23.55
C GLU A 851 -30.75 -9.52 24.02
N ASP A 852 -30.97 -9.48 25.34
CA ASP A 852 -32.28 -9.17 25.94
C ASP A 852 -32.76 -7.75 25.57
N PRO A 853 -33.87 -7.59 24.81
CA PRO A 853 -34.38 -6.28 24.38
C PRO A 853 -35.00 -5.47 25.54
N LYS A 854 -35.06 -6.05 26.75
CA LYS A 854 -35.45 -5.34 27.99
C LYS A 854 -34.23 -4.75 28.71
N HIS A 855 -33.00 -5.12 28.32
CA HIS A 855 -31.76 -4.63 28.90
C HIS A 855 -31.17 -3.50 28.05
N VAL A 856 -31.00 -2.32 28.64
CA VAL A 856 -30.23 -1.21 28.04
C VAL A 856 -28.76 -1.40 28.41
N ASP A 857 -27.90 -1.66 27.43
CA ASP A 857 -26.45 -1.77 27.69
C ASP A 857 -25.88 -0.40 28.11
N PRO A 858 -25.07 -0.34 29.20
CA PRO A 858 -24.63 0.91 29.79
C PRO A 858 -23.60 1.69 28.97
N VAL A 859 -23.17 1.21 27.81
CA VAL A 859 -22.07 1.81 27.02
C VAL A 859 -22.49 2.26 25.62
N THR A 860 -23.42 1.54 25.01
CA THR A 860 -24.15 1.88 23.79
C THR A 860 -25.32 2.82 24.09
N GLY A 861 -25.98 2.64 25.24
CA GLY A 861 -27.24 3.30 25.60
C GLY A 861 -28.46 2.75 24.86
N ALA A 862 -28.34 1.57 24.22
CA ALA A 862 -29.38 0.93 23.41
C ALA A 862 -29.82 -0.43 24.01
N CYS A 863 -30.97 -0.94 23.56
CA CYS A 863 -31.48 -2.26 23.97
C CYS A 863 -30.96 -3.37 23.05
N GLY A 864 -30.76 -4.60 23.55
CA GLY A 864 -30.36 -5.74 22.71
C GLY A 864 -31.33 -6.03 21.56
N ASP A 865 -30.81 -6.55 20.44
CA ASP A 865 -31.55 -6.83 19.20
C ASP A 865 -32.52 -8.04 19.25
N ASN A 866 -32.61 -8.72 20.41
CA ASN A 866 -33.43 -9.91 20.67
C ASN A 866 -32.97 -11.22 20.00
N ASP A 867 -31.83 -11.26 19.30
CA ASP A 867 -31.28 -12.46 18.66
C ASP A 867 -30.02 -13.00 19.44
N PRO A 868 -29.33 -14.07 18.98
CA PRO A 868 -28.13 -14.61 19.65
C PRO A 868 -26.86 -13.82 19.29
N ILE A 869 -25.84 -13.78 20.16
CA ILE A 869 -24.67 -12.92 19.94
C ILE A 869 -23.85 -13.33 18.70
N ASP A 870 -23.58 -12.35 17.86
CA ASP A 870 -23.00 -12.53 16.54
C ASP A 870 -21.47 -12.64 16.56
N VAL A 871 -20.92 -13.41 15.61
CA VAL A 871 -19.49 -13.70 15.50
C VAL A 871 -19.02 -13.58 14.05
N ILE A 872 -17.88 -12.90 13.88
CA ILE A 872 -17.09 -12.94 12.65
C ILE A 872 -15.87 -13.84 12.85
N GLU A 873 -15.78 -14.87 12.01
CA GLU A 873 -14.67 -15.82 11.99
C GLU A 873 -13.68 -15.43 10.86
N ILE A 874 -12.44 -15.19 11.25
CA ILE A 874 -11.40 -14.54 10.43
C ILE A 874 -10.40 -15.50 9.76
N GLY A 875 -10.55 -16.80 9.98
CA GLY A 875 -9.62 -17.84 9.54
C GLY A 875 -9.48 -17.97 8.02
N SER A 876 -8.39 -18.60 7.59
CA SER A 876 -8.07 -18.82 6.17
C SER A 876 -9.10 -19.70 5.44
N LYS A 877 -9.76 -20.58 6.18
CA LYS A 877 -10.78 -21.53 5.71
C LYS A 877 -12.10 -20.84 5.38
N ILE A 878 -12.82 -21.37 4.40
CA ILE A 878 -14.23 -21.03 4.16
C ILE A 878 -15.06 -22.21 4.66
N HIS A 879 -15.97 -21.92 5.58
CA HIS A 879 -16.81 -22.92 6.22
C HIS A 879 -18.13 -23.13 5.48
N ARG A 880 -18.83 -24.21 5.78
CA ARG A 880 -20.18 -24.47 5.26
C ARG A 880 -21.22 -23.89 6.22
N ARG A 881 -22.36 -23.45 5.69
CA ARG A 881 -23.54 -23.18 6.50
C ARG A 881 -23.94 -24.45 7.24
N GLY A 882 -24.17 -24.35 8.53
CA GLY A 882 -24.42 -25.49 9.41
C GLY A 882 -23.18 -26.18 9.97
N ASP A 883 -21.96 -25.77 9.60
CA ASP A 883 -20.76 -26.21 10.33
C ASP A 883 -20.83 -25.68 11.78
N VAL A 884 -20.62 -26.56 12.75
CA VAL A 884 -20.43 -26.19 14.17
C VAL A 884 -18.94 -26.32 14.46
N ILE A 885 -18.30 -25.22 14.87
CA ILE A 885 -16.84 -25.13 14.98
C ILE A 885 -16.40 -24.61 16.34
N SER A 886 -15.18 -24.97 16.73
CA SER A 886 -14.56 -24.48 17.97
C SER A 886 -13.76 -23.21 17.69
N VAL A 887 -14.14 -22.09 18.30
CA VAL A 887 -13.50 -20.79 18.07
C VAL A 887 -12.88 -20.19 19.33
N LYS A 888 -11.81 -19.42 19.14
CA LYS A 888 -11.21 -18.56 20.15
C LYS A 888 -11.59 -17.11 19.84
N VAL A 889 -12.31 -16.47 20.76
CA VAL A 889 -12.69 -15.05 20.66
C VAL A 889 -11.51 -14.18 21.08
N VAL A 890 -11.16 -13.18 20.27
CA VAL A 890 -9.99 -12.30 20.45
C VAL A 890 -10.35 -10.82 20.64
N GLY A 891 -11.62 -10.46 20.42
CA GLY A 891 -12.18 -9.13 20.68
C GLY A 891 -13.65 -8.99 20.27
N VAL A 892 -14.17 -7.77 20.29
CA VAL A 892 -15.56 -7.44 19.91
C VAL A 892 -15.67 -6.00 19.40
N ILE A 893 -16.66 -5.70 18.55
CA ILE A 893 -17.09 -4.33 18.22
C ILE A 893 -18.59 -4.15 18.48
N ALA A 894 -18.95 -3.00 19.04
CA ALA A 894 -20.33 -2.59 19.30
C ALA A 894 -20.91 -1.85 18.10
N LEU A 895 -21.77 -2.49 17.33
CA LEU A 895 -22.62 -1.81 16.36
C LEU A 895 -23.82 -1.20 17.12
N ILE A 896 -24.35 -0.10 16.61
CA ILE A 896 -25.66 0.44 16.98
C ILE A 896 -26.49 0.38 15.71
N ASP A 897 -27.37 -0.61 15.63
CA ASP A 897 -28.14 -0.90 14.42
C ASP A 897 -29.58 -0.41 14.59
N GLU A 898 -29.96 0.64 13.86
CA GLU A 898 -31.29 1.28 13.85
C GLU A 898 -31.85 1.75 15.21
N GLY A 899 -31.08 1.64 16.29
CA GLY A 899 -31.45 2.03 17.66
C GLY A 899 -31.22 0.91 18.70
N GLU A 900 -30.86 -0.29 18.24
CA GLU A 900 -30.58 -1.48 19.04
C GLU A 900 -29.07 -1.71 19.17
N THR A 901 -28.69 -2.38 20.26
CA THR A 901 -27.34 -2.86 20.54
C THR A 901 -27.12 -4.15 19.76
N ASP A 902 -25.99 -4.22 19.09
CA ASP A 902 -25.61 -5.36 18.27
C ASP A 902 -24.10 -5.61 18.46
N TRP A 903 -23.73 -6.70 19.16
CA TRP A 903 -22.34 -7.06 19.42
C TRP A 903 -21.77 -8.04 18.39
N LYS A 904 -20.84 -7.56 17.56
CA LYS A 904 -20.08 -8.41 16.62
C LYS A 904 -18.76 -8.87 17.24
N LEU A 905 -18.71 -10.11 17.74
CA LEU A 905 -17.52 -10.75 18.29
C LEU A 905 -16.51 -11.06 17.18
N VAL A 906 -15.21 -10.90 17.45
CA VAL A 906 -14.12 -11.28 16.53
C VAL A 906 -13.47 -12.56 17.02
N ALA A 907 -13.49 -13.62 16.21
CA ALA A 907 -12.98 -14.94 16.58
C ALA A 907 -12.23 -15.64 15.44
N ILE A 908 -11.53 -16.73 15.77
CA ILE A 908 -10.83 -17.60 14.80
C ILE A 908 -11.06 -19.08 15.12
N ASP A 909 -11.28 -19.92 14.10
CA ASP A 909 -11.30 -21.40 14.22
C ASP A 909 -9.98 -21.87 14.86
N VAL A 910 -10.06 -22.64 15.95
CA VAL A 910 -8.87 -23.18 16.64
C VAL A 910 -8.08 -24.19 15.80
N THR A 911 -8.61 -24.60 14.64
CA THR A 911 -7.95 -25.46 13.65
C THR A 911 -7.28 -24.69 12.51
N ASP A 912 -7.31 -23.36 12.49
CA ASP A 912 -6.61 -22.53 11.50
C ASP A 912 -5.09 -22.48 11.72
N GLU A 913 -4.31 -22.42 10.64
CA GLU A 913 -2.83 -22.38 10.68
C GLU A 913 -2.25 -21.17 11.46
N LYS A 914 -3.02 -20.09 11.63
CA LYS A 914 -2.63 -18.91 12.41
C LYS A 914 -3.25 -18.88 13.81
N ALA A 915 -4.09 -19.84 14.21
CA ALA A 915 -4.82 -19.81 15.47
C ALA A 915 -3.91 -19.60 16.69
N ASP A 916 -2.79 -20.32 16.79
CA ASP A 916 -1.80 -20.19 17.87
C ASP A 916 -1.18 -18.78 17.94
N GLN A 917 -1.07 -18.10 16.80
CA GLN A 917 -0.37 -16.82 16.65
C GLN A 917 -1.25 -15.60 16.93
N ILE A 918 -2.56 -15.80 17.10
CA ILE A 918 -3.57 -14.75 17.23
C ILE A 918 -4.34 -14.94 18.54
N ASN A 919 -4.05 -14.09 19.53
CA ASN A 919 -4.61 -14.21 20.88
C ASN A 919 -5.24 -12.90 21.38
N GLU A 920 -4.83 -11.74 20.84
CA GLU A 920 -5.51 -10.46 21.06
C GLU A 920 -5.82 -9.73 19.74
N VAL A 921 -6.71 -8.72 19.79
CA VAL A 921 -7.04 -7.83 18.65
C VAL A 921 -5.81 -7.30 17.91
N LYS A 922 -4.70 -7.03 18.63
CA LYS A 922 -3.45 -6.55 18.00
C LYS A 922 -2.78 -7.61 17.12
N ASP A 923 -2.93 -8.89 17.43
CA ASP A 923 -2.43 -9.96 16.57
C ASP A 923 -3.23 -10.06 15.28
N VAL A 924 -4.54 -9.75 15.30
CA VAL A 924 -5.36 -9.69 14.09
C VAL A 924 -4.79 -8.63 13.13
N GLU A 925 -4.56 -7.40 13.59
CA GLU A 925 -3.98 -6.34 12.74
C GLU A 925 -2.53 -6.64 12.29
N LYS A 926 -1.80 -7.47 13.05
CA LYS A 926 -0.42 -7.89 12.73
C LYS A 926 -0.36 -9.04 11.71
N HIS A 927 -1.31 -9.97 11.74
CA HIS A 927 -1.32 -11.18 10.90
C HIS A 927 -2.38 -11.15 9.78
N PHE A 928 -3.33 -10.23 9.85
CA PHE A 928 -4.35 -9.88 8.87
C PHE A 928 -4.52 -8.35 8.81
N PRO A 929 -3.48 -7.58 8.40
CA PRO A 929 -3.51 -6.12 8.39
C PRO A 929 -4.67 -5.57 7.55
N GLY A 930 -5.31 -4.51 8.04
CA GLY A 930 -6.47 -3.88 7.43
C GLY A 930 -7.80 -4.62 7.64
N LEU A 931 -7.81 -5.85 8.15
CA LEU A 931 -9.05 -6.64 8.29
C LEU A 931 -10.05 -5.97 9.23
N LEU A 932 -9.59 -5.46 10.38
CA LEU A 932 -10.44 -4.77 11.37
C LEU A 932 -10.96 -3.43 10.84
N LYS A 933 -10.18 -2.73 10.01
CA LYS A 933 -10.62 -1.53 9.29
C LYS A 933 -11.78 -1.89 8.34
N ALA A 934 -11.57 -2.90 7.50
CA ALA A 934 -12.58 -3.42 6.59
C ALA A 934 -13.85 -3.91 7.33
N THR A 935 -13.70 -4.49 8.52
CA THR A 935 -14.84 -4.90 9.37
C THR A 935 -15.74 -3.74 9.73
N ARG A 936 -15.15 -2.66 10.26
CA ARG A 936 -15.91 -1.47 10.63
C ARG A 936 -16.53 -0.81 9.39
N GLU A 937 -15.79 -0.71 8.28
CA GLU A 937 -16.30 -0.14 7.03
C GLU A 937 -17.45 -0.97 6.42
N TRP A 938 -17.38 -2.30 6.51
CA TRP A 938 -18.45 -3.18 6.06
C TRP A 938 -19.72 -2.98 6.89
N PHE A 939 -19.64 -3.11 8.23
CA PHE A 939 -20.80 -2.96 9.10
C PHE A 939 -21.36 -1.53 9.11
N ARG A 940 -20.54 -0.51 8.85
CA ARG A 940 -20.99 0.88 8.66
C ARG A 940 -21.86 1.03 7.42
N ASN A 941 -21.45 0.43 6.30
CA ASN A 941 -21.92 0.81 4.97
C ASN A 941 -22.88 -0.19 4.32
N TYR A 942 -22.99 -1.45 4.81
CA TYR A 942 -23.74 -2.50 4.12
C TYR A 942 -25.25 -2.24 3.93
N LYS A 943 -25.84 -1.30 4.69
CA LYS A 943 -27.24 -0.88 4.53
C LYS A 943 -27.44 0.29 3.55
N ILE A 944 -26.38 0.99 3.13
CA ILE A 944 -26.44 2.12 2.18
C ILE A 944 -26.97 1.70 0.80
N PRO A 945 -26.54 0.55 0.19
CA PRO A 945 -27.14 0.03 -1.04
C PRO A 945 -28.67 -0.14 -0.98
N ALA A 946 -29.23 -0.39 0.20
CA ALA A 946 -30.65 -0.56 0.46
C ALA A 946 -31.38 0.74 0.89
N GLY A 947 -30.74 1.90 0.72
CA GLY A 947 -31.34 3.22 0.97
C GLY A 947 -31.43 3.64 2.43
N LYS A 948 -30.69 3.00 3.35
CA LYS A 948 -30.59 3.38 4.76
C LYS A 948 -29.30 4.18 5.03
N PRO A 949 -29.25 5.03 6.08
CA PRO A 949 -28.03 5.73 6.48
C PRO A 949 -26.91 4.76 6.89
N PRO A 950 -25.65 5.23 6.96
CA PRO A 950 -24.57 4.46 7.58
C PRO A 950 -24.89 4.14 9.05
N ASN A 951 -24.58 2.90 9.46
CA ASN A 951 -24.72 2.47 10.84
C ASN A 951 -23.71 3.17 11.76
N GLN A 952 -24.05 3.24 13.05
CA GLN A 952 -23.22 3.87 14.08
C GLN A 952 -22.53 2.81 14.94
N PHE A 953 -21.55 3.23 15.73
CA PHE A 953 -20.81 2.34 16.63
C PHE A 953 -20.59 3.04 17.97
N ALA A 954 -20.75 2.32 19.08
CA ALA A 954 -20.25 2.80 20.35
C ALA A 954 -18.70 2.84 20.36
N PHE A 955 -18.13 3.47 21.38
CA PHE A 955 -16.68 3.65 21.53
C PHE A 955 -15.96 4.26 20.31
N ASN A 956 -16.65 5.09 19.51
CA ASN A 956 -16.15 5.63 18.24
C ASN A 956 -15.68 4.55 17.24
N GLY A 957 -16.29 3.36 17.24
CA GLY A 957 -15.89 2.25 16.37
C GLY A 957 -14.49 1.71 16.69
N SER A 958 -14.17 1.58 17.99
CA SER A 958 -12.97 0.89 18.46
C SER A 958 -13.31 -0.51 18.98
N PHE A 959 -12.59 -1.51 18.48
CA PHE A 959 -12.65 -2.88 18.98
C PHE A 959 -12.21 -2.96 20.44
N LYS A 960 -12.86 -3.80 21.23
CA LYS A 960 -12.45 -4.17 22.60
C LYS A 960 -11.74 -5.52 22.60
N ASP A 961 -10.96 -5.75 23.64
CA ASP A 961 -10.14 -6.95 23.80
C ASP A 961 -10.96 -8.20 24.15
N ALA A 962 -10.29 -9.35 24.17
CA ALA A 962 -10.88 -10.63 24.50
C ALA A 962 -11.52 -10.66 25.90
N ASN A 963 -10.96 -9.94 26.89
CA ASN A 963 -11.51 -9.93 28.25
C ASN A 963 -12.86 -9.21 28.29
N PHE A 964 -12.97 -8.08 27.60
CA PHE A 964 -14.24 -7.37 27.45
C PHE A 964 -15.26 -8.23 26.68
N ALA A 965 -14.83 -8.86 25.57
CA ALA A 965 -15.68 -9.74 24.78
C ALA A 965 -16.20 -10.95 25.58
N HIS A 966 -15.36 -11.58 26.41
CA HIS A 966 -15.78 -12.65 27.33
C HIS A 966 -16.77 -12.17 28.40
N GLY A 967 -16.70 -10.89 28.80
CA GLY A 967 -17.71 -10.25 29.66
C GLY A 967 -19.08 -10.22 29.00
N ILE A 968 -19.18 -9.67 27.80
CA ILE A 968 -20.43 -9.60 27.01
C ILE A 968 -20.99 -11.00 26.73
N ILE A 969 -20.15 -11.98 26.37
CA ILE A 969 -20.58 -13.38 26.18
C ILE A 969 -21.13 -13.97 27.49
N SER A 970 -20.53 -13.66 28.64
CA SER A 970 -21.04 -14.14 29.93
C SER A 970 -22.38 -13.49 30.27
N GLU A 971 -22.58 -12.23 29.92
CA GLU A 971 -23.82 -11.48 30.16
C GLU A 971 -24.97 -11.97 29.28
N THR A 972 -24.76 -12.07 27.96
CA THR A 972 -25.76 -12.61 27.02
C THR A 972 -26.07 -14.09 27.27
N HIS A 973 -25.14 -14.85 27.85
CA HIS A 973 -25.39 -16.22 28.33
C HIS A 973 -26.29 -16.25 29.59
N GLU A 974 -26.08 -15.36 30.56
CA GLU A 974 -27.02 -15.21 31.70
C GLU A 974 -28.38 -14.66 31.24
N PHE A 975 -28.43 -13.87 30.17
CA PHE A 975 -29.70 -13.41 29.58
C PHE A 975 -30.47 -14.56 28.95
N TRP A 976 -29.81 -15.41 28.15
CA TRP A 976 -30.39 -16.65 27.65
C TRP A 976 -30.84 -17.60 28.78
N LYS A 977 -30.07 -17.73 29.86
CA LYS A 977 -30.50 -18.48 31.07
C LYS A 977 -31.74 -17.90 31.75
N ARG A 978 -32.09 -16.63 31.53
CA ARG A 978 -33.37 -16.07 31.96
C ARG A 978 -34.47 -16.39 30.95
N LEU A 979 -34.22 -16.23 29.65
CA LEU A 979 -35.17 -16.52 28.56
C LEU A 979 -35.74 -17.94 28.65
N ILE A 980 -34.87 -18.96 28.76
CA ILE A 980 -35.29 -20.37 28.80
C ILE A 980 -36.09 -20.75 30.07
N LYS A 981 -36.18 -19.85 31.05
CA LYS A 981 -36.90 -20.01 32.31
C LYS A 981 -38.18 -19.17 32.37
N GLU A 982 -38.44 -18.31 31.38
CA GLU A 982 -39.75 -17.66 31.23
C GLU A 982 -40.81 -18.74 30.93
N PRO A 983 -41.99 -18.77 31.58
CA PRO A 983 -43.00 -19.80 31.30
C PRO A 983 -43.64 -19.70 29.90
N SER A 984 -43.64 -18.50 29.31
CA SER A 984 -44.31 -18.17 28.04
C SER A 984 -43.54 -17.07 27.27
N PRO A 985 -42.31 -17.36 26.80
CA PRO A 985 -41.50 -16.40 26.05
C PRO A 985 -42.10 -16.13 24.67
N ALA A 986 -41.68 -15.02 24.05
CA ALA A 986 -42.07 -14.65 22.69
C ALA A 986 -41.23 -15.34 21.58
N LEU A 987 -40.22 -16.12 21.98
CA LEU A 987 -39.26 -16.84 21.13
C LEU A 987 -39.40 -18.35 21.35
N ASN A 988 -38.91 -19.15 20.41
CA ASN A 988 -38.87 -20.60 20.62
C ASN A 988 -37.72 -20.96 21.57
N THR A 989 -38.06 -21.73 22.59
CA THR A 989 -37.18 -22.19 23.68
C THR A 989 -37.24 -23.71 23.85
N GLU A 990 -37.73 -24.45 22.85
CA GLU A 990 -37.79 -25.92 22.89
C GLU A 990 -36.39 -26.52 22.72
N MET A 991 -35.95 -27.34 23.68
CA MET A 991 -34.65 -28.01 23.67
C MET A 991 -34.74 -29.48 24.09
N THR A 992 -33.86 -30.33 23.58
CA THR A 992 -33.80 -31.77 23.92
C THR A 992 -32.98 -32.07 25.16
N CYS A 993 -32.01 -31.22 25.51
CA CYS A 993 -31.16 -31.42 26.67
C CYS A 993 -31.79 -30.85 27.95
N ASP A 994 -31.63 -31.58 29.06
CA ASP A 994 -32.16 -31.21 30.37
C ASP A 994 -31.29 -30.13 31.04
N ILE A 995 -31.41 -28.88 30.57
CA ILE A 995 -30.77 -27.71 31.18
C ILE A 995 -31.51 -27.31 32.47
N ASP A 996 -30.76 -27.06 33.54
CA ASP A 996 -31.30 -26.77 34.88
C ASP A 996 -32.28 -25.59 34.89
N GLY A 997 -33.56 -25.89 35.10
CA GLY A 997 -34.67 -24.94 35.20
C GLY A 997 -35.32 -24.55 33.87
N ALA A 998 -34.95 -25.14 32.74
CA ALA A 998 -35.60 -24.86 31.45
C ALA A 998 -37.11 -25.16 31.50
N ALA A 999 -37.93 -24.25 30.95
CA ALA A 999 -39.38 -24.33 31.03
C ALA A 999 -40.03 -25.19 29.92
N HIS A 1000 -39.32 -25.47 28.82
CA HIS A 1000 -39.86 -26.13 27.62
C HIS A 1000 -38.93 -27.22 27.09
N HIS A 1001 -39.26 -28.48 27.41
CA HIS A 1001 -38.58 -29.64 26.80
C HIS A 1001 -39.18 -29.96 25.43
N ALA A 1002 -38.33 -30.32 24.47
CA ALA A 1002 -38.71 -30.65 23.11
C ALA A 1002 -39.61 -31.88 23.03
N ASN A 1003 -40.76 -31.74 22.36
CA ASN A 1003 -41.61 -32.89 22.03
C ASN A 1003 -41.06 -33.59 20.79
N CYS A 1004 -40.20 -34.60 21.00
CA CYS A 1004 -39.53 -35.35 19.93
C CYS A 1004 -40.50 -35.95 18.88
N ASP A 1005 -41.74 -36.28 19.24
CA ASP A 1005 -42.75 -36.79 18.31
C ASP A 1005 -43.49 -35.68 17.56
N ASN A 1006 -43.49 -34.44 18.06
CA ASN A 1006 -43.88 -33.26 17.31
C ASN A 1006 -42.78 -32.88 16.31
N TRP A 1007 -41.52 -32.85 16.76
CA TRP A 1007 -40.36 -32.55 15.92
C TRP A 1007 -40.24 -33.53 14.75
N LYS A 1008 -40.41 -34.85 14.98
CA LYS A 1008 -40.50 -35.85 13.89
C LYS A 1008 -41.60 -35.55 12.87
N LYS A 1009 -42.75 -35.03 13.28
CA LYS A 1009 -43.85 -34.64 12.36
C LYS A 1009 -43.50 -33.39 11.56
N ILE A 1010 -42.87 -32.39 12.20
CA ILE A 1010 -42.40 -31.16 11.53
C ILE A 1010 -41.37 -31.51 10.44
N ILE A 1011 -40.40 -32.38 10.76
CA ILE A 1011 -39.41 -32.89 9.81
C ILE A 1011 -40.07 -33.70 8.68
N ALA A 1012 -41.00 -34.62 9.01
CA ALA A 1012 -41.72 -35.40 8.01
C ALA A 1012 -42.68 -34.59 7.12
N GLN A 1013 -42.93 -33.32 7.45
CA GLN A 1013 -43.70 -32.35 6.65
C GLN A 1013 -42.82 -31.38 5.87
N GLN A 1014 -41.49 -31.39 6.06
CA GLN A 1014 -40.60 -30.52 5.30
C GLN A 1014 -40.56 -30.94 3.82
N PRO A 1015 -40.45 -29.97 2.88
CA PRO A 1015 -40.25 -30.28 1.47
C PRO A 1015 -38.91 -30.98 1.25
N SER A 1016 -38.89 -31.98 0.37
CA SER A 1016 -37.66 -32.64 -0.06
C SER A 1016 -36.63 -31.63 -0.58
N SER A 1017 -35.35 -31.90 -0.34
CA SER A 1017 -34.27 -31.12 -0.95
C SER A 1017 -34.45 -31.10 -2.48
N ASN A 1018 -34.63 -29.90 -3.02
CA ASN A 1018 -34.95 -29.65 -4.42
C ASN A 1018 -33.83 -28.82 -5.06
N ALA A 1019 -33.84 -28.71 -6.39
CA ALA A 1019 -32.86 -27.88 -7.11
C ALA A 1019 -32.84 -26.43 -6.56
N GLU A 1020 -31.66 -25.83 -6.54
CA GLU A 1020 -31.46 -24.43 -6.13
C GLU A 1020 -32.34 -23.49 -6.98
N LYS A 1021 -32.97 -22.50 -6.35
CA LYS A 1021 -33.74 -21.47 -7.06
C LYS A 1021 -32.80 -20.43 -7.66
N ASP A 1022 -33.20 -19.87 -8.81
CA ASP A 1022 -32.39 -18.86 -9.49
C ASP A 1022 -32.20 -17.62 -8.62
N VAL A 1023 -30.97 -17.42 -8.17
CA VAL A 1023 -30.49 -16.21 -7.50
C VAL A 1023 -30.71 -15.01 -8.43
N PRO A 1024 -31.08 -13.81 -7.93
CA PRO A 1024 -31.19 -12.59 -8.72
C PRO A 1024 -29.81 -12.07 -9.16
N LYS A 1025 -29.14 -12.79 -10.07
CA LYS A 1025 -27.78 -12.55 -10.58
C LYS A 1025 -27.55 -11.09 -10.96
N LYS A 1026 -28.39 -10.52 -11.82
CA LYS A 1026 -28.36 -9.08 -12.21
C LYS A 1026 -28.39 -8.08 -11.04
N LYS A 1027 -28.87 -8.45 -9.85
CA LYS A 1027 -28.81 -7.61 -8.64
C LYS A 1027 -27.53 -7.86 -7.84
N LEU A 1028 -27.06 -9.11 -7.72
CA LEU A 1028 -25.88 -9.43 -6.93
C LEU A 1028 -24.56 -9.18 -7.66
N ASP A 1029 -24.54 -9.35 -8.98
CA ASP A 1029 -23.37 -9.03 -9.82
C ASP A 1029 -23.16 -7.50 -9.94
N LYS A 1030 -24.16 -6.69 -9.53
CA LYS A 1030 -24.06 -5.23 -9.45
C LYS A 1030 -23.21 -4.81 -8.25
N TRP A 1031 -22.18 -4.03 -8.54
CA TRP A 1031 -21.40 -3.31 -7.54
C TRP A 1031 -22.02 -1.95 -7.20
N HIS A 1032 -22.15 -1.66 -5.92
CA HIS A 1032 -22.50 -0.35 -5.39
C HIS A 1032 -21.22 0.39 -4.97
N TYR A 1033 -21.01 1.59 -5.50
CA TYR A 1033 -19.88 2.45 -5.14
C TYR A 1033 -20.38 3.51 -4.16
N ILE A 1034 -19.67 3.65 -3.04
CA ILE A 1034 -20.03 4.58 -1.95
C ILE A 1034 -18.92 5.61 -1.86
N THR A 1035 -19.24 6.85 -2.21
CA THR A 1035 -18.34 8.00 -2.06
C THR A 1035 -18.31 8.43 -0.58
N GLU A 1036 -17.11 8.71 -0.05
CA GLU A 1036 -16.93 9.37 1.25
C GLU A 1036 -17.22 10.87 1.20
#